data_AF-A0A2E7MAE5-F1
#
_entry.id   AF-A0A2E7MAE5-F1
#
_cell.length_a   1.000
_cell.length_b   1.000
_cell.length_c   1.000
_cell.angle_alpha   90.00
_cell.angle_beta   90.00
_cell.angle_gamma   90.00
#
_symmetry.space_group_name_H-M   'P 1'
#
loop_
_entity.id
_entity.type
_entity.pdbx_description
1 polymer ?
#
loop_
_entity_poly.entity_id
_entity_poly.type
_entity_poly.pdbx_seq_one_letter_code
_entity_poly.pdbx_strand_id
1 'polypeptide(L)'
;MSNENNKIQSRGRLRRLEFIGKESNIGPVVSNCRSPMTDRKLETPIGAVVDLESVRAQRESLAERLPDGLGDGADLRDQDLRGRELAGADLRGVQLDGADLRDSGLVGAQLQEASLVGARLSGADLSDADLSGANLEDAILDGATLDRAVLHDTKLTRARVRDSLWSGTNISGGSWRDVNLTGARFHQVRLADLEIYDPELSDLRVDDSDWSGLVLVRPKADGLHIADSTLSDVAVRGGSLEGAQFRFVNLDRVAFEEASLARSRFESVLFRNCSFRACEADSSRFVRCAGLSAPTVNELREMGAHVPLSIVRRLWRGLGRVPAGRVSVAVAALIAVIAFGFFRQQGAVDSSPPAADESNPGHLFGKDPAAAQAWQKLEAHYLSHPKGRVRTTGDMAALLERHGYLEEAEDRLREMVGLSRLLNDGPPTEAHIVLAEFLMRGGRFDDAFDVVRLLVNESPSARAQLPGYLLLTRIRLGQGDPEGAQAELTTAVGLLKSYPMTPAVLRLEVAGLLDELGRTSEALSVLTALPATAPDEMRARVGLVRAEMFGRIGHAAQALRAYDELLAEHQDLPLMVAEAREGRTRILAMEHDPETEARQLEILAQATEPSLAVQGEIGLARLAVRSENTAEAIRRYESIRNRFESRTDLRLEATIELAELHRSSGAIGEAIRLLQADVAVAEEPEQVVRLREELAEIWQAQGEYLKAEKQLLRTLRDYPKESDYIARARLRLAGIADQAGRVGPAIARYREVAEADVDAQMKASALFGEAALLRRIGQGTKALPLMDLAMEKLPTEHPTRGAIAVERAELLVELGQSSAEALESMLEEARRSGLEEAQPVAYNELLVLLAGELQKAERHEDALSILERVAQSPAAAEDPSLRHVALERQVASLMGMGRRAEADDLLDRAPVAEMSSGVAEDNCSARMSRAKSRAETGEVRQAATEFKDLFARCLEPRFLLHQLPEVADALVTGGARQEAVQVLTAVRDGKAGVVGRQAAQLELGRLGSVQDLDAAMEGPDRGLAALARVERAEHYAAEGMLAHAEPLWKAVLDEPATEPVPRGLALIGMGRLAAARNDPDKAAEYLEAARDVAPEPWLKERAEGLLRRLAALRSGSAVPVVAPAGSGVSGRSPDQGGPRAGSGAAGAL
;
A
#
# COMPACT_ATOMS: atom_id res chain seq x y z
N MET A 1 17.03 -6.17 31.00
CA MET A 1 17.19 -6.79 32.34
C MET A 1 15.98 -7.66 32.63
N SER A 2 16.25 -8.83 33.20
CA SER A 2 15.44 -10.05 33.23
C SER A 2 14.29 -10.05 34.25
N ASN A 3 13.23 -10.83 33.94
CA ASN A 3 12.86 -12.08 34.63
C ASN A 3 11.50 -12.56 34.09
N GLU A 4 11.46 -13.68 33.36
CA GLU A 4 11.22 -15.05 33.88
C GLU A 4 9.76 -15.25 34.35
N ASN A 5 8.97 -16.27 33.95
CA ASN A 5 9.34 -17.68 33.82
C ASN A 5 8.19 -18.51 33.20
N ASN A 6 8.55 -19.44 32.27
CA ASN A 6 8.27 -20.90 32.29
C ASN A 6 6.79 -21.41 32.38
N LYS A 7 6.30 -22.48 31.72
CA LYS A 7 6.82 -23.64 30.93
C LYS A 7 5.55 -24.54 30.70
N ILE A 8 5.38 -25.40 29.69
CA ILE A 8 5.76 -26.84 29.68
C ILE A 8 5.12 -27.54 28.45
N GLN A 9 5.98 -28.12 27.59
CA GLN A 9 6.01 -29.49 26.99
C GLN A 9 4.77 -30.11 26.28
N SER A 10 4.85 -30.99 25.26
CA SER A 10 5.90 -31.56 24.39
C SER A 10 5.30 -32.69 23.51
N ARG A 11 6.05 -33.13 22.46
CA ARG A 11 6.06 -34.45 21.77
C ARG A 11 4.92 -34.75 20.76
N GLY A 12 5.15 -35.35 19.58
CA GLY A 12 6.38 -35.81 18.91
C GLY A 12 6.11 -36.68 17.66
N ARG A 13 7.16 -36.84 16.83
CA ARG A 13 7.56 -37.97 15.93
C ARG A 13 6.68 -38.44 14.73
N LEU A 14 7.24 -38.19 13.54
CA LEU A 14 7.66 -39.14 12.47
C LEU A 14 6.65 -40.17 11.87
N ARG A 15 6.46 -40.14 10.53
CA ARG A 15 7.05 -41.09 9.54
C ARG A 15 6.51 -40.90 8.10
N ARG A 16 7.43 -41.09 7.14
CA ARG A 16 7.26 -41.20 5.66
C ARG A 16 6.40 -42.40 5.21
N LEU A 17 5.80 -42.29 4.02
CA LEU A 17 5.62 -43.29 2.93
C LEU A 17 5.05 -42.56 1.69
N GLU A 18 5.84 -42.33 0.62
CA GLU A 18 5.91 -43.09 -0.66
C GLU A 18 4.66 -43.07 -1.55
N PHE A 19 4.81 -42.69 -2.84
CA PHE A 19 4.25 -43.31 -4.09
C PHE A 19 4.63 -42.41 -5.31
N ILE A 20 5.64 -42.75 -6.14
CA ILE A 20 5.70 -43.61 -7.36
C ILE A 20 5.12 -43.00 -8.66
N GLY A 21 6.04 -42.77 -9.63
CA GLY A 21 5.90 -43.00 -11.09
C GLY A 21 5.45 -41.82 -11.96
N LYS A 22 5.99 -41.53 -13.15
CA LYS A 22 7.00 -42.17 -14.03
C LYS A 22 7.40 -41.15 -15.14
N GLU A 23 8.71 -41.10 -15.43
CA GLU A 23 9.42 -41.00 -16.72
C GLU A 23 8.65 -40.52 -17.99
N SER A 24 9.18 -39.65 -18.88
CA SER A 24 10.39 -39.87 -19.69
C SER A 24 10.64 -38.75 -20.73
N ASN A 25 11.93 -38.53 -21.06
CA ASN A 25 12.55 -38.03 -22.31
C ASN A 25 12.26 -36.57 -22.75
N ILE A 26 13.24 -35.74 -23.14
CA ILE A 26 14.20 -35.90 -24.26
C ILE A 26 15.51 -35.12 -23.97
N GLY A 27 16.64 -35.68 -24.41
CA GLY A 27 18.00 -35.12 -24.30
C GLY A 27 18.39 -34.06 -25.36
N PRO A 28 19.70 -33.71 -25.43
CA PRO A 28 20.19 -32.38 -25.81
C PRO A 28 20.58 -32.24 -27.29
N VAL A 29 20.59 -31.00 -27.80
CA VAL A 29 21.19 -30.65 -29.11
C VAL A 29 22.26 -29.59 -28.92
N VAL A 30 23.45 -29.90 -29.43
CA VAL A 30 24.69 -29.11 -29.43
C VAL A 30 24.87 -28.40 -30.78
N SER A 31 25.68 -27.32 -30.77
CA SER A 31 26.36 -26.64 -31.89
C SER A 31 25.54 -25.51 -32.57
N ASN A 32 26.07 -24.36 -32.98
CA ASN A 32 27.44 -23.94 -33.28
C ASN A 32 27.45 -22.40 -33.42
N CYS A 33 28.47 -21.68 -32.94
CA CYS A 33 29.03 -20.50 -33.61
C CYS A 33 30.38 -20.10 -32.97
N ARG A 34 31.44 -20.06 -33.78
CA ARG A 34 32.81 -19.69 -33.41
C ARG A 34 33.12 -18.24 -33.82
N SER A 35 33.72 -17.49 -32.87
CA SER A 35 34.67 -16.35 -32.98
C SER A 35 34.21 -14.99 -33.57
N PRO A 36 34.87 -13.83 -33.27
CA PRO A 36 36.00 -13.54 -32.34
C PRO A 36 35.71 -12.41 -31.31
N MET A 37 36.65 -12.23 -30.36
CA MET A 37 36.73 -11.13 -29.39
C MET A 37 36.74 -9.74 -30.05
N THR A 38 35.89 -8.84 -29.59
CA THR A 38 36.13 -7.38 -29.41
C THR A 38 34.94 -6.78 -28.66
N ASP A 39 35.21 -5.91 -27.68
CA ASP A 39 34.27 -5.09 -26.91
C ASP A 39 33.16 -5.81 -26.12
N ARG A 40 33.51 -6.30 -24.94
CA ARG A 40 32.56 -6.30 -23.80
C ARG A 40 32.82 -5.04 -22.97
N LYS A 41 31.95 -4.04 -23.15
CA LYS A 41 31.50 -3.22 -22.02
C LYS A 41 31.10 -4.21 -20.92
N LEU A 42 31.79 -4.18 -19.79
CA LEU A 42 31.25 -4.70 -18.55
C LEU A 42 30.10 -3.78 -18.16
N GLU A 43 28.92 -4.02 -18.73
CA GLU A 43 27.68 -3.69 -18.06
C GLU A 43 27.65 -4.53 -16.79
N THR A 44 28.04 -3.90 -15.68
CA THR A 44 27.83 -4.44 -14.36
C THR A 44 26.33 -4.63 -14.13
N PRO A 45 25.86 -5.80 -13.70
CA PRO A 45 24.55 -5.91 -13.08
C PRO A 45 24.66 -5.28 -11.69
N ILE A 46 24.41 -3.97 -11.59
CA ILE A 46 24.13 -3.28 -10.33
C ILE A 46 22.62 -3.08 -10.33
N GLY A 47 21.93 -3.80 -9.46
CA GLY A 47 20.47 -3.85 -9.44
C GLY A 47 19.93 -5.28 -9.55
N ALA A 48 20.41 -6.19 -8.70
CA ALA A 48 19.52 -7.21 -8.20
C ALA A 48 18.85 -6.61 -6.96
N VAL A 49 17.59 -6.22 -7.10
CA VAL A 49 16.71 -5.98 -5.95
C VAL A 49 16.68 -7.29 -5.18
N VAL A 50 17.44 -7.36 -4.10
CA VAL A 50 17.27 -8.39 -3.10
C VAL A 50 16.18 -7.88 -2.18
N ASP A 51 14.96 -8.27 -2.49
CA ASP A 51 13.85 -8.21 -1.56
C ASP A 51 14.23 -9.03 -0.31
N LEU A 52 14.55 -8.32 0.77
CA LEU A 52 14.97 -8.89 2.05
C LEU A 52 13.86 -9.72 2.71
N GLU A 53 12.59 -9.53 2.31
CA GLU A 53 11.47 -10.34 2.76
C GLU A 53 11.26 -11.59 1.89
N SER A 54 11.39 -11.53 0.56
CA SER A 54 11.36 -12.76 -0.25
C SER A 54 12.63 -13.61 -0.15
N VAL A 55 13.79 -13.02 0.15
CA VAL A 55 14.99 -13.81 0.53
C VAL A 55 14.85 -14.35 1.95
N ARG A 56 14.18 -13.68 2.90
CA ARG A 56 13.80 -14.28 4.20
C ARG A 56 12.81 -15.44 4.04
N ALA A 57 11.77 -15.26 3.23
CA ALA A 57 10.73 -16.27 2.99
C ALA A 57 11.25 -17.46 2.15
N GLN A 58 12.21 -17.24 1.24
CA GLN A 58 12.92 -18.32 0.54
C GLN A 58 14.01 -18.99 1.41
N ARG A 59 14.62 -18.27 2.36
CA ARG A 59 15.61 -18.79 3.34
C ARG A 59 15.01 -19.72 4.40
N GLU A 60 13.74 -19.55 4.78
CA GLU A 60 13.05 -20.43 5.73
C GLU A 60 12.82 -21.86 5.21
N SER A 61 12.91 -22.06 3.89
CA SER A 61 12.68 -23.33 3.20
C SER A 61 13.92 -24.25 3.14
N LEU A 62 15.14 -23.71 3.33
CA LEU A 62 16.41 -24.43 3.13
C LEU A 62 17.24 -24.70 4.40
N ALA A 63 16.75 -24.28 5.58
CA ALA A 63 17.51 -24.32 6.81
C ALA A 63 17.45 -25.69 7.53
N GLU A 64 18.45 -26.54 7.33
CA GLU A 64 18.92 -27.40 8.41
C GLU A 64 19.59 -26.49 9.46
N ARG A 65 18.81 -25.96 10.40
CA ARG A 65 19.31 -25.22 11.57
C ARG A 65 20.22 -26.13 12.39
N LEU A 66 21.42 -25.66 12.71
CA LEU A 66 22.25 -26.24 13.77
C LEU A 66 21.47 -26.17 15.11
N PRO A 67 21.67 -27.14 16.01
CA PRO A 67 20.91 -27.20 17.26
C PRO A 67 21.11 -25.93 18.11
N ASP A 68 20.01 -25.43 18.66
CA ASP A 68 20.00 -24.24 19.53
C ASP A 68 20.96 -24.45 20.72
N GLY A 69 21.98 -23.59 20.83
CA GLY A 69 22.89 -23.55 21.99
C GLY A 69 24.39 -23.72 21.71
N LEU A 70 24.93 -23.18 20.61
CA LEU A 70 26.38 -22.92 20.54
C LEU A 70 26.71 -21.73 21.45
N GLY A 71 27.05 -22.01 22.71
CA GLY A 71 27.53 -20.99 23.64
C GLY A 71 28.98 -20.56 23.36
N ASP A 72 29.41 -19.50 24.04
CA ASP A 72 30.78 -19.00 24.05
C ASP A 72 31.82 -20.14 24.09
N GLY A 73 32.73 -20.17 23.12
CA GLY A 73 33.85 -21.12 23.09
C GLY A 73 33.56 -22.51 22.51
N ALA A 74 32.47 -22.69 21.76
CA ALA A 74 32.24 -23.93 21.03
C ALA A 74 33.37 -24.24 20.03
N ASP A 75 33.70 -25.52 19.85
CA ASP A 75 34.74 -25.99 18.93
C ASP A 75 34.12 -26.46 17.61
N LEU A 76 34.27 -25.64 16.57
CA LEU A 76 33.79 -25.86 15.21
C LEU A 76 34.95 -25.90 14.20
N ARG A 77 36.16 -26.24 14.66
CA ARG A 77 37.33 -26.32 13.78
C ARG A 77 37.14 -27.37 12.69
N ASP A 78 37.64 -27.05 11.49
CA ASP A 78 37.59 -27.88 10.28
C ASP A 78 36.17 -28.34 9.86
N GLN A 79 35.11 -27.72 10.36
CA GLN A 79 33.73 -28.10 10.02
C GLN A 79 33.32 -27.60 8.63
N ASP A 80 32.45 -28.38 7.97
CA ASP A 80 31.80 -27.98 6.71
C ASP A 80 30.51 -27.22 7.00
N LEU A 81 30.59 -25.89 6.91
CA LEU A 81 29.51 -24.94 7.14
C LEU A 81 29.14 -24.17 5.87
N ARG A 82 29.47 -24.72 4.69
CA ARG A 82 29.24 -24.08 3.40
C ARG A 82 27.76 -23.87 3.14
N GLY A 83 27.41 -22.68 2.66
CA GLY A 83 26.03 -22.32 2.33
C GLY A 83 25.07 -22.29 3.52
N ARG A 84 25.58 -22.37 4.76
CA ARG A 84 24.72 -22.37 5.96
C ARG A 84 24.20 -20.97 6.25
N GLU A 85 22.96 -20.89 6.70
CA GLU A 85 22.37 -19.66 7.19
C GLU A 85 22.62 -19.52 8.71
N LEU A 86 23.46 -18.56 9.05
CA LEU A 86 23.96 -18.23 10.39
C LEU A 86 23.70 -16.76 10.73
N ALA A 87 22.72 -16.13 10.07
CA ALA A 87 22.37 -14.74 10.33
C ALA A 87 21.95 -14.53 11.80
N GLY A 88 22.53 -13.52 12.44
CA GLY A 88 22.31 -13.21 13.85
C GLY A 88 22.85 -14.25 14.84
N ALA A 89 23.60 -15.25 14.39
CA ALA A 89 24.12 -16.30 15.26
C ALA A 89 25.08 -15.73 16.32
N ASP A 90 24.97 -16.24 17.55
CA ASP A 90 25.93 -15.97 18.61
C ASP A 90 27.12 -16.91 18.48
N LEU A 91 28.24 -16.39 17.98
CA LEU A 91 29.49 -17.12 17.71
C LEU A 91 30.67 -16.50 18.46
N ARG A 92 30.40 -15.81 19.57
CA ARG A 92 31.42 -15.13 20.38
C ARG A 92 32.43 -16.13 20.94
N GLY A 93 33.71 -15.84 20.76
CA GLY A 93 34.82 -16.68 21.22
C GLY A 93 34.90 -18.10 20.62
N VAL A 94 34.07 -18.44 19.63
CA VAL A 94 34.01 -19.77 19.01
C VAL A 94 35.32 -20.07 18.25
N GLN A 95 35.73 -21.34 18.25
CA GLN A 95 36.89 -21.82 17.49
C GLN A 95 36.42 -22.36 16.13
N LEU A 96 36.64 -21.59 15.07
CA LEU A 96 36.32 -21.87 13.66
C LEU A 96 37.59 -22.06 12.80
N ASP A 97 38.74 -22.32 13.42
CA ASP A 97 39.99 -22.51 12.68
C ASP A 97 39.83 -23.59 11.60
N GLY A 98 40.25 -23.28 10.37
CA GLY A 98 40.14 -24.18 9.22
C GLY A 98 38.71 -24.48 8.72
N ALA A 99 37.66 -23.93 9.36
CA ALA A 99 36.28 -24.19 8.96
C ALA A 99 35.98 -23.71 7.53
N ASP A 100 35.08 -24.42 6.86
CA ASP A 100 34.64 -24.11 5.50
C ASP A 100 33.27 -23.41 5.55
N LEU A 101 33.29 -22.08 5.49
CA LEU A 101 32.15 -21.15 5.53
C LEU A 101 31.88 -20.52 4.16
N ARG A 102 32.33 -21.17 3.06
CA ARG A 102 32.10 -20.61 1.71
C ARG A 102 30.60 -20.47 1.43
N ASP A 103 30.24 -19.33 0.86
CA ASP A 103 28.86 -18.97 0.51
C ASP A 103 27.87 -18.99 1.71
N SER A 104 28.34 -18.93 2.95
CA SER A 104 27.47 -18.91 4.14
C SER A 104 26.86 -17.52 4.39
N GLY A 105 25.62 -17.48 4.89
CA GLY A 105 24.96 -16.23 5.33
C GLY A 105 25.24 -15.94 6.81
N LEU A 106 26.11 -14.98 7.10
CA LEU A 106 26.52 -14.57 8.46
C LEU A 106 26.01 -13.16 8.82
N VAL A 107 24.92 -12.72 8.19
CA VAL A 107 24.39 -11.36 8.35
C VAL A 107 24.04 -11.07 9.81
N GLY A 108 24.66 -10.06 10.43
CA GLY A 108 24.43 -9.70 11.83
C GLY A 108 25.02 -10.67 12.86
N ALA A 109 25.84 -11.65 12.44
CA ALA A 109 26.44 -12.62 13.36
C ALA A 109 27.38 -11.94 14.38
N GLN A 110 27.37 -12.46 15.61
CA GLN A 110 28.21 -11.99 16.72
C GLN A 110 29.47 -12.85 16.77
N LEU A 111 30.57 -12.39 16.16
CA LEU A 111 31.84 -13.11 16.02
C LEU A 111 32.96 -12.50 16.90
N GLN A 112 32.59 -11.75 17.93
CA GLN A 112 33.57 -11.07 18.78
C GLN A 112 34.51 -12.09 19.43
N GLU A 113 35.80 -11.81 19.39
CA GLU A 113 36.88 -12.67 19.91
C GLU A 113 36.93 -14.10 19.32
N ALA A 114 36.20 -14.38 18.24
CA ALA A 114 36.21 -15.70 17.61
C ALA A 114 37.56 -15.99 16.93
N SER A 115 37.98 -17.26 16.91
CA SER A 115 39.16 -17.71 16.18
C SER A 115 38.74 -18.29 14.83
N LEU A 116 39.14 -17.66 13.73
CA LEU A 116 38.85 -18.07 12.35
C LEU A 116 40.15 -18.33 11.57
N VAL A 117 41.19 -18.82 12.24
CA VAL A 117 42.52 -18.94 11.64
C VAL A 117 42.47 -19.93 10.48
N GLY A 118 42.86 -19.49 9.28
CA GLY A 118 42.81 -20.32 8.07
C GLY A 118 41.41 -20.70 7.58
N ALA A 119 40.34 -20.09 8.11
CA ALA A 119 38.97 -20.37 7.68
C ALA A 119 38.72 -19.96 6.22
N ARG A 120 37.81 -20.67 5.53
CA ARG A 120 37.41 -20.37 4.16
C ARG A 120 36.04 -19.71 4.13
N LEU A 121 36.01 -18.42 3.84
CA LEU A 121 34.84 -17.53 3.84
C LEU A 121 34.56 -16.95 2.45
N SER A 122 35.08 -17.56 1.38
CA SER A 122 34.87 -17.04 0.03
C SER A 122 33.38 -16.95 -0.31
N GLY A 123 32.93 -15.79 -0.78
CA GLY A 123 31.52 -15.53 -1.08
C GLY A 123 30.58 -15.45 0.14
N ALA A 124 31.11 -15.47 1.38
CA ALA A 124 30.28 -15.35 2.57
C ALA A 124 29.71 -13.93 2.73
N ASP A 125 28.50 -13.83 3.27
CA ASP A 125 27.84 -12.56 3.58
C ASP A 125 27.99 -12.24 5.07
N LEU A 126 28.93 -11.37 5.40
CA LEU A 126 29.24 -10.87 6.76
C LEU A 126 28.62 -9.50 7.01
N SER A 127 27.59 -9.10 6.26
CA SER A 127 26.95 -7.80 6.42
C SER A 127 26.43 -7.61 7.85
N ASP A 128 26.64 -6.44 8.44
CA ASP A 128 26.26 -6.12 9.83
C ASP A 128 26.88 -7.03 10.93
N ALA A 129 27.84 -7.91 10.59
CA ALA A 129 28.48 -8.79 11.56
C ALA A 129 29.48 -8.02 12.45
N ASP A 130 29.61 -8.45 13.71
CA ASP A 130 30.59 -7.89 14.63
C ASP A 130 31.79 -8.84 14.79
N LEU A 131 32.92 -8.45 14.20
CA LEU A 131 34.20 -9.17 14.17
C LEU A 131 35.21 -8.57 15.16
N SER A 132 34.75 -7.80 16.15
CA SER A 132 35.64 -7.12 17.09
C SER A 132 36.54 -8.11 17.84
N GLY A 133 37.85 -7.93 17.75
CA GLY A 133 38.86 -8.81 18.35
C GLY A 133 39.00 -10.19 17.70
N ALA A 134 38.26 -10.48 16.62
CA ALA A 134 38.33 -11.78 15.95
C ALA A 134 39.71 -12.03 15.30
N ASN A 135 40.12 -13.29 15.26
CA ASN A 135 41.39 -13.71 14.65
C ASN A 135 41.16 -14.35 13.27
N LEU A 136 41.36 -13.59 12.21
CA LEU A 136 41.25 -14.01 10.80
C LEU A 136 42.62 -14.26 10.15
N GLU A 137 43.64 -14.59 10.94
CA GLU A 137 44.98 -14.89 10.40
C GLU A 137 44.91 -16.03 9.36
N ASP A 138 45.56 -15.84 8.21
CA ASP A 138 45.55 -16.77 7.06
C ASP A 138 44.15 -17.13 6.49
N ALA A 139 43.08 -16.43 6.88
CA ALA A 139 41.74 -16.69 6.38
C ALA A 139 41.54 -16.25 4.90
N ILE A 140 40.61 -16.90 4.20
CA ILE A 140 40.30 -16.62 2.79
C ILE A 140 38.88 -16.07 2.67
N LEU A 141 38.76 -14.77 2.44
CA LEU A 141 37.51 -14.00 2.31
C LEU A 141 37.29 -13.47 0.88
N ASP A 142 37.87 -14.13 -0.13
CA ASP A 142 37.73 -13.73 -1.54
C ASP A 142 36.24 -13.59 -1.93
N GLY A 143 35.83 -12.41 -2.42
CA GLY A 143 34.46 -12.12 -2.84
C GLY A 143 33.43 -12.04 -1.71
N ALA A 144 33.85 -11.97 -0.45
CA ALA A 144 32.93 -11.80 0.68
C ALA A 144 32.37 -10.36 0.76
N THR A 145 31.18 -10.23 1.36
CA THR A 145 30.53 -8.93 1.64
C THR A 145 30.70 -8.59 3.12
N LEU A 146 31.29 -7.44 3.45
CA LEU A 146 31.52 -6.94 4.82
C LEU A 146 30.83 -5.60 5.08
N ASP A 147 29.70 -5.38 4.42
CA ASP A 147 28.95 -4.14 4.51
C ASP A 147 28.48 -3.90 5.95
N ARG A 148 28.81 -2.72 6.50
CA ARG A 148 28.49 -2.29 7.87
C ARG A 148 29.02 -3.22 8.96
N ALA A 149 29.95 -4.12 8.64
CA ALA A 149 30.60 -4.95 9.64
C ALA A 149 31.46 -4.08 10.59
N VAL A 150 31.69 -4.58 11.80
CA VAL A 150 32.54 -3.93 12.80
C VAL A 150 33.83 -4.72 12.96
N LEU A 151 34.98 -4.10 12.64
CA LEU A 151 36.31 -4.75 12.69
C LEU A 151 37.25 -4.03 13.67
N HIS A 152 36.82 -3.85 14.90
CA HIS A 152 37.66 -3.24 15.93
C HIS A 152 38.71 -4.24 16.44
N ASP A 153 39.99 -3.89 16.43
CA ASP A 153 41.09 -4.76 16.90
C ASP A 153 41.16 -6.15 16.22
N THR A 154 40.56 -6.30 15.03
CA THR A 154 40.55 -7.56 14.27
C THR A 154 41.94 -7.86 13.70
N LYS A 155 42.35 -9.14 13.76
CA LYS A 155 43.63 -9.59 13.20
C LYS A 155 43.43 -10.14 11.79
N LEU A 156 44.00 -9.47 10.80
CA LEU A 156 43.94 -9.86 9.38
C LEU A 156 45.33 -10.19 8.80
N THR A 157 46.24 -10.64 9.66
CA THR A 157 47.60 -10.99 9.22
C THR A 157 47.56 -12.11 8.18
N ARG A 158 48.17 -11.88 7.00
CA ARG A 158 48.18 -12.80 5.85
C ARG A 158 46.80 -13.22 5.32
N ALA A 159 45.74 -12.52 5.72
CA ALA A 159 44.40 -12.79 5.24
C ALA A 159 44.27 -12.39 3.76
N ARG A 160 43.52 -13.18 3.00
CA ARG A 160 43.22 -12.89 1.59
C ARG A 160 41.78 -12.44 1.45
N VAL A 161 41.58 -11.19 1.04
CA VAL A 161 40.28 -10.52 0.99
C VAL A 161 40.12 -9.81 -0.35
N ARG A 162 40.31 -10.56 -1.45
CA ARG A 162 40.26 -9.99 -2.80
C ARG A 162 38.84 -9.86 -3.30
N ASP A 163 38.60 -8.90 -4.18
CA ASP A 163 37.31 -8.69 -4.85
C ASP A 163 36.11 -8.60 -3.88
N SER A 164 36.37 -8.28 -2.60
CA SER A 164 35.37 -8.16 -1.53
C SER A 164 34.69 -6.80 -1.55
N LEU A 165 33.46 -6.75 -1.02
CA LEU A 165 32.65 -5.54 -0.93
C LEU A 165 32.61 -5.02 0.51
N TRP A 166 32.85 -3.72 0.68
CA TRP A 166 32.87 -3.04 1.96
C TRP A 166 32.12 -1.72 1.84
N SER A 167 30.91 -1.65 2.40
CA SER A 167 30.11 -0.42 2.46
C SER A 167 29.82 -0.01 3.89
N GLY A 168 30.20 1.21 4.30
CA GLY A 168 29.87 1.74 5.63
C GLY A 168 30.58 1.03 6.81
N THR A 169 31.63 0.26 6.53
CA THR A 169 32.37 -0.52 7.52
C THR A 169 33.26 0.38 8.40
N ASN A 170 33.33 0.08 9.70
CA ASN A 170 34.22 0.79 10.62
C ASN A 170 35.39 -0.10 11.05
N ILE A 171 36.61 0.38 10.79
CA ILE A 171 37.85 -0.32 11.07
C ILE A 171 38.72 0.61 11.92
N SER A 172 39.06 0.15 13.12
CA SER A 172 39.93 0.89 14.04
C SER A 172 40.67 -0.09 14.94
N GLY A 173 41.96 0.16 15.14
CA GLY A 173 42.80 -0.79 15.88
C GLY A 173 42.98 -2.14 15.15
N GLY A 174 43.98 -2.90 15.57
CA GLY A 174 44.33 -4.18 14.95
C GLY A 174 45.67 -4.18 14.22
N SER A 175 46.17 -5.39 13.94
CA SER A 175 47.46 -5.59 13.28
C SER A 175 47.28 -6.28 11.93
N TRP A 176 47.53 -5.51 10.87
CA TRP A 176 47.39 -5.97 9.50
C TRP A 176 48.78 -6.04 8.88
N ARG A 177 49.22 -7.25 8.58
CA ARG A 177 50.51 -7.52 7.94
C ARG A 177 50.28 -8.47 6.79
N ASP A 178 50.87 -8.20 5.64
CA ASP A 178 50.79 -9.05 4.46
C ASP A 178 49.34 -9.36 4.02
N VAL A 179 48.42 -8.41 4.26
CA VAL A 179 47.00 -8.56 3.87
C VAL A 179 46.85 -8.31 2.36
N ASN A 180 46.01 -9.10 1.69
CA ASN A 180 45.73 -8.92 0.27
C ASN A 180 44.29 -8.44 0.05
N LEU A 181 44.16 -7.19 -0.39
CA LEU A 181 42.91 -6.48 -0.71
C LEU A 181 42.79 -6.20 -2.21
N THR A 182 43.45 -6.98 -3.06
CA THR A 182 43.48 -6.75 -4.50
C THR A 182 42.05 -6.75 -5.07
N GLY A 183 41.70 -5.71 -5.82
CA GLY A 183 40.38 -5.59 -6.46
C GLY A 183 39.19 -5.37 -5.52
N ALA A 184 39.42 -5.25 -4.20
CA ALA A 184 38.36 -4.94 -3.25
C ALA A 184 37.74 -3.56 -3.51
N ARG A 185 36.53 -3.34 -2.98
CA ARG A 185 35.79 -2.08 -3.12
C ARG A 185 35.39 -1.54 -1.77
N PHE A 186 35.86 -0.34 -1.45
CA PHE A 186 35.59 0.38 -0.21
C PHE A 186 34.72 1.59 -0.52
N HIS A 187 33.48 1.56 -0.06
CA HIS A 187 32.53 2.67 -0.12
C HIS A 187 32.18 3.09 1.31
N GLN A 188 32.29 4.37 1.67
CA GLN A 188 31.97 4.82 3.04
C GLN A 188 32.70 4.10 4.18
N VAL A 189 33.92 3.62 3.92
CA VAL A 189 34.70 2.90 4.93
C VAL A 189 35.47 3.89 5.79
N ARG A 190 35.47 3.68 7.12
CA ARG A 190 36.33 4.41 8.05
C ARG A 190 37.53 3.56 8.43
N LEU A 191 38.72 4.06 8.12
CA LEU A 191 40.02 3.50 8.48
C LEU A 191 40.72 4.50 9.40
N ALA A 192 40.64 4.27 10.71
CA ALA A 192 41.21 5.18 11.70
C ALA A 192 42.30 4.49 12.53
N ASP A 193 43.43 5.16 12.71
CA ASP A 193 44.52 4.77 13.62
C ASP A 193 45.09 3.35 13.36
N LEU A 194 45.30 3.02 12.08
CA LEU A 194 45.83 1.72 11.64
C LEU A 194 47.24 1.86 11.10
N GLU A 195 48.10 0.89 11.42
CA GLU A 195 49.39 0.72 10.77
C GLU A 195 49.43 -0.61 10.03
N ILE A 196 49.51 -0.54 8.69
CA ILE A 196 49.45 -1.72 7.81
C ILE A 196 50.82 -1.92 7.17
N TYR A 197 51.38 -3.12 7.35
CA TYR A 197 52.69 -3.49 6.83
C TYR A 197 52.57 -4.43 5.63
N ASP A 198 53.30 -4.10 4.57
CA ASP A 198 53.41 -4.87 3.34
C ASP A 198 52.04 -5.28 2.71
N PRO A 199 51.02 -4.38 2.63
CA PRO A 199 49.72 -4.75 2.05
C PRO A 199 49.75 -4.85 0.52
N GLU A 200 48.95 -5.76 -0.03
CA GLU A 200 48.63 -5.81 -1.46
C GLU A 200 47.30 -5.10 -1.71
N LEU A 201 47.36 -3.90 -2.29
CA LEU A 201 46.25 -2.98 -2.56
C LEU A 201 46.06 -2.74 -4.07
N SER A 202 46.61 -3.60 -4.92
CA SER A 202 46.52 -3.43 -6.38
C SER A 202 45.07 -3.42 -6.84
N ASP A 203 44.73 -2.48 -7.73
CA ASP A 203 43.37 -2.27 -8.24
C ASP A 203 42.28 -2.07 -7.16
N LEU A 204 42.66 -1.75 -5.91
CA LEU A 204 41.73 -1.40 -4.85
C LEU A 204 40.95 -0.15 -5.26
N ARG A 205 39.63 -0.20 -5.11
CA ARG A 205 38.75 0.95 -5.37
C ARG A 205 38.21 1.49 -4.07
N VAL A 206 38.34 2.79 -3.91
CA VAL A 206 37.96 3.50 -2.70
C VAL A 206 37.15 4.72 -3.10
N ASP A 207 35.97 4.84 -2.54
CA ASP A 207 35.10 5.98 -2.72
C ASP A 207 34.41 6.38 -1.41
N ASP A 208 34.23 7.70 -1.23
CA ASP A 208 33.57 8.32 -0.08
C ASP A 208 34.06 7.82 1.30
N SER A 209 35.34 7.48 1.41
CA SER A 209 35.92 6.83 2.59
C SER A 209 36.83 7.78 3.38
N ASP A 210 36.98 7.51 4.68
CA ASP A 210 37.86 8.26 5.58
C ASP A 210 39.08 7.43 5.95
N TRP A 211 40.26 7.93 5.62
CA TRP A 211 41.55 7.26 5.81
C TRP A 211 42.37 7.92 6.94
N SER A 212 41.72 8.71 7.79
CA SER A 212 42.42 9.58 8.73
C SER A 212 43.31 8.80 9.73
N GLY A 213 44.58 9.20 9.85
CA GLY A 213 45.54 8.58 10.77
C GLY A 213 46.14 7.25 10.27
N LEU A 214 45.87 6.86 9.02
CA LEU A 214 46.42 5.63 8.44
C LEU A 214 47.92 5.73 8.16
N VAL A 215 48.66 4.70 8.54
CA VAL A 215 50.08 4.52 8.18
C VAL A 215 50.24 3.27 7.32
N LEU A 216 50.68 3.46 6.08
CA LEU A 216 50.99 2.38 5.14
C LEU A 216 52.51 2.22 5.02
N VAL A 217 53.01 1.03 5.32
CA VAL A 217 54.44 0.69 5.22
C VAL A 217 54.64 -0.33 4.09
N ARG A 218 55.40 0.06 3.07
CA ARG A 218 55.70 -0.71 1.86
C ARG A 218 54.45 -1.29 1.14
N PRO A 219 53.43 -0.48 0.84
CA PRO A 219 52.28 -0.97 0.08
C PRO A 219 52.66 -1.38 -1.36
N LYS A 220 51.98 -2.40 -1.89
CA LYS A 220 51.87 -2.66 -3.33
C LYS A 220 50.49 -2.22 -3.80
N ALA A 221 50.37 -0.99 -4.29
CA ALA A 221 49.11 -0.33 -4.61
C ALA A 221 49.06 0.15 -6.07
N ASP A 222 49.58 -0.68 -6.98
CA ASP A 222 49.56 -0.38 -8.40
C ASP A 222 48.12 -0.35 -8.92
N GLY A 223 47.75 0.69 -9.66
CA GLY A 223 46.38 0.88 -10.12
C GLY A 223 45.36 1.22 -9.03
N LEU A 224 45.79 1.61 -7.82
CA LEU A 224 44.89 2.07 -6.76
C LEU A 224 43.98 3.21 -7.23
N HIS A 225 42.68 3.13 -6.99
CA HIS A 225 41.70 4.17 -7.30
C HIS A 225 41.10 4.75 -6.03
N ILE A 226 41.27 6.04 -5.81
CA ILE A 226 40.65 6.78 -4.70
C ILE A 226 39.84 7.94 -5.28
N ALA A 227 38.54 7.95 -4.98
CA ALA A 227 37.60 8.99 -5.35
C ALA A 227 36.85 9.54 -4.13
N ASP A 228 36.46 10.82 -4.14
CA ASP A 228 35.52 11.43 -3.17
C ASP A 228 35.87 11.23 -1.69
N SER A 229 37.12 10.92 -1.36
CA SER A 229 37.57 10.46 -0.04
C SER A 229 38.41 11.52 0.68
N THR A 230 38.51 11.40 2.01
CA THR A 230 39.33 12.28 2.86
C THR A 230 40.51 11.55 3.45
N LEU A 231 41.72 12.07 3.22
CA LEU A 231 42.95 11.58 3.83
C LEU A 231 43.53 12.70 4.70
N SER A 232 43.46 12.52 6.02
CA SER A 232 44.08 13.43 6.99
C SER A 232 45.12 12.69 7.83
N ASP A 233 46.28 13.27 8.06
CA ASP A 233 47.33 12.65 8.89
C ASP A 233 47.79 11.26 8.40
N VAL A 234 47.80 11.06 7.08
CA VAL A 234 48.19 9.78 6.45
C VAL A 234 49.69 9.77 6.15
N ALA A 235 50.36 8.66 6.44
CA ALA A 235 51.76 8.45 6.05
C ALA A 235 51.91 7.20 5.17
N VAL A 236 52.53 7.36 4.01
CA VAL A 236 52.92 6.26 3.12
C VAL A 236 54.44 6.19 3.07
N ARG A 237 55.00 5.06 3.55
CA ARG A 237 56.44 4.85 3.70
C ARG A 237 56.91 3.67 2.84
N GLY A 238 57.67 3.94 1.79
CA GLY A 238 58.12 2.95 0.83
C GLY A 238 56.99 2.47 -0.09
N GLY A 239 57.29 1.44 -0.88
CA GLY A 239 56.29 0.75 -1.70
C GLY A 239 55.98 1.40 -3.05
N SER A 240 55.04 0.80 -3.77
CA SER A 240 54.62 1.21 -5.11
C SER A 240 53.16 1.65 -5.11
N LEU A 241 52.88 2.78 -5.75
CA LEU A 241 51.56 3.32 -6.05
C LEU A 241 51.50 3.65 -7.55
N GLU A 242 52.14 2.84 -8.37
CA GLU A 242 52.31 3.11 -9.78
C GLU A 242 50.96 3.12 -10.51
N GLY A 243 50.69 4.17 -11.28
CA GLY A 243 49.42 4.32 -11.99
C GLY A 243 48.21 4.60 -11.09
N ALA A 244 48.42 4.86 -9.79
CA ALA A 244 47.34 5.20 -8.87
C ALA A 244 46.57 6.46 -9.32
N GLN A 245 45.25 6.48 -9.09
CA GLN A 245 44.34 7.53 -9.49
C GLN A 245 43.68 8.16 -8.26
N PHE A 246 43.87 9.46 -8.09
CA PHE A 246 43.23 10.26 -7.05
C PHE A 246 42.29 11.25 -7.74
N ARG A 247 40.98 11.13 -7.53
CA ARG A 247 39.94 12.00 -8.12
C ARG A 247 39.10 12.64 -7.02
N PHE A 248 38.98 13.97 -7.02
CA PHE A 248 38.14 14.68 -6.04
C PHE A 248 38.53 14.39 -4.57
N VAL A 249 39.80 14.08 -4.32
CA VAL A 249 40.33 13.72 -3.00
C VAL A 249 40.88 14.95 -2.28
N ASN A 250 40.69 15.01 -0.96
CA ASN A 250 41.35 15.99 -0.11
C ASN A 250 42.50 15.33 0.66
N LEU A 251 43.71 15.87 0.51
CA LEU A 251 44.92 15.43 1.22
C LEU A 251 45.35 16.52 2.20
N ASP A 252 45.20 16.27 3.50
CA ASP A 252 45.68 17.16 4.57
C ASP A 252 46.71 16.46 5.46
N ARG A 253 47.89 17.06 5.63
CA ARG A 253 49.02 16.47 6.38
C ARG A 253 49.39 15.05 5.91
N VAL A 254 49.34 14.82 4.60
CA VAL A 254 49.73 13.54 3.99
C VAL A 254 51.22 13.53 3.64
N ALA A 255 51.94 12.51 4.09
CA ALA A 255 53.36 12.33 3.80
C ALA A 255 53.59 11.10 2.90
N PHE A 256 54.19 11.33 1.73
CA PHE A 256 54.74 10.28 0.90
C PHE A 256 56.27 10.27 1.12
N GLU A 257 56.80 9.16 1.63
CA GLU A 257 58.21 8.97 1.93
C GLU A 257 58.70 7.71 1.21
N GLU A 258 59.72 7.80 0.35
CA GLU A 258 60.32 6.64 -0.35
C GLU A 258 59.34 5.82 -1.22
N ALA A 259 58.19 6.38 -1.58
CA ALA A 259 57.17 5.71 -2.38
C ALA A 259 57.30 6.01 -3.88
N SER A 260 56.98 5.03 -4.73
CA SER A 260 56.89 5.26 -6.18
C SER A 260 55.47 5.67 -6.58
N LEU A 261 55.34 6.88 -7.12
CA LEU A 261 54.12 7.48 -7.66
C LEU A 261 54.19 7.57 -9.18
N ALA A 262 55.04 6.78 -9.84
CA ALA A 262 55.21 6.83 -11.28
C ALA A 262 53.87 6.63 -12.01
N ARG A 263 53.65 7.38 -13.10
CA ARG A 263 52.43 7.29 -13.94
C ARG A 263 51.11 7.54 -13.20
N SER A 264 51.13 7.96 -11.93
CA SER A 264 49.91 8.24 -11.16
C SER A 264 49.19 9.51 -11.64
N ARG A 265 47.88 9.58 -11.44
CA ARG A 265 47.03 10.70 -11.84
C ARG A 265 46.37 11.33 -10.63
N PHE A 266 46.58 12.64 -10.46
CA PHE A 266 45.89 13.46 -9.46
C PHE A 266 44.96 14.42 -10.21
N GLU A 267 43.66 14.34 -9.96
CA GLU A 267 42.65 15.11 -10.65
C GLU A 267 41.67 15.76 -9.66
N SER A 268 41.55 17.09 -9.72
CA SER A 268 40.72 17.86 -8.78
C SER A 268 41.08 17.60 -7.31
N VAL A 269 42.36 17.34 -7.04
CA VAL A 269 42.89 17.08 -5.69
C VAL A 269 43.31 18.40 -5.02
N LEU A 270 42.94 18.56 -3.74
CA LEU A 270 43.53 19.60 -2.90
C LEU A 270 44.62 19.03 -1.99
N PHE A 271 45.77 19.69 -2.01
CA PHE A 271 46.88 19.43 -1.10
C PHE A 271 46.93 20.47 0.01
N ARG A 272 47.03 20.04 1.28
CA ARG A 272 47.31 20.89 2.44
C ARG A 272 48.40 20.23 3.27
N ASN A 273 49.47 20.97 3.57
CA ASN A 273 50.58 20.48 4.40
C ASN A 273 51.13 19.11 3.99
N CYS A 274 51.07 18.77 2.70
CA CYS A 274 51.55 17.50 2.17
C CYS A 274 53.06 17.55 1.90
N SER A 275 53.74 16.42 2.02
CA SER A 275 55.17 16.30 1.72
C SER A 275 55.48 15.09 0.84
N PHE A 276 56.49 15.24 -0.03
CA PHE A 276 56.97 14.22 -0.94
C PHE A 276 58.49 14.11 -0.74
N ARG A 277 58.95 13.14 0.07
CA ARG A 277 60.38 12.94 0.32
C ARG A 277 60.87 11.67 -0.36
N ALA A 278 61.98 11.79 -1.09
CA ALA A 278 62.63 10.65 -1.76
C ALA A 278 61.65 9.80 -2.60
N CYS A 279 60.60 10.42 -3.16
CA CYS A 279 59.61 9.75 -3.99
C CYS A 279 60.06 9.74 -5.45
N GLU A 280 59.55 8.76 -6.21
CA GLU A 280 59.61 8.76 -7.67
C GLU A 280 58.26 9.22 -8.21
N ALA A 281 58.21 10.15 -9.16
CA ALA A 281 56.94 10.68 -9.70
C ALA A 281 57.01 10.87 -11.22
N ASP A 282 57.76 9.99 -11.90
CA ASP A 282 57.97 10.09 -13.34
C ASP A 282 56.65 9.91 -14.09
N SER A 283 56.40 10.80 -15.05
CA SER A 283 55.21 10.78 -15.91
C SER A 283 53.86 10.88 -15.17
N SER A 284 53.87 11.24 -13.88
CA SER A 284 52.65 11.46 -13.11
C SER A 284 51.96 12.75 -13.53
N ARG A 285 50.63 12.79 -13.54
CA ARG A 285 49.85 13.93 -14.04
C ARG A 285 49.06 14.60 -12.94
N PHE A 286 49.15 15.92 -12.87
CA PHE A 286 48.37 16.75 -11.95
C PHE A 286 47.41 17.64 -12.74
N VAL A 287 46.11 17.40 -12.62
CA VAL A 287 45.06 18.07 -13.39
C VAL A 287 44.10 18.76 -12.42
N ARG A 288 43.82 20.05 -12.61
CA ARG A 288 42.87 20.81 -11.78
C ARG A 288 43.19 20.83 -10.26
N CYS A 289 44.42 20.54 -9.86
CA CYS A 289 44.85 20.53 -8.45
C CYS A 289 45.09 21.93 -7.86
N ALA A 290 45.07 22.04 -6.52
CA ALA A 290 45.46 23.26 -5.80
C ALA A 290 46.14 22.97 -4.44
N GLY A 291 46.83 23.97 -3.87
CA GLY A 291 47.38 23.91 -2.50
C GLY A 291 48.83 23.41 -2.36
N LEU A 292 49.48 23.02 -3.46
CA LEU A 292 50.91 22.70 -3.47
C LEU A 292 51.77 23.96 -3.30
N SER A 293 52.86 23.84 -2.53
CA SER A 293 53.85 24.91 -2.35
C SER A 293 54.79 25.03 -3.56
N ALA A 294 55.37 26.21 -3.81
CA ALA A 294 56.30 26.41 -4.93
C ALA A 294 57.52 25.45 -4.88
N PRO A 295 58.18 25.22 -3.71
CA PRO A 295 59.23 24.23 -3.58
C PRO A 295 58.76 22.82 -3.98
N THR A 296 57.62 22.38 -3.47
CA THR A 296 57.07 21.04 -3.74
C THR A 296 56.76 20.84 -5.22
N VAL A 297 56.25 21.87 -5.91
CA VAL A 297 56.00 21.79 -7.36
C VAL A 297 57.31 21.63 -8.15
N ASN A 298 58.39 22.31 -7.73
CA ASN A 298 59.68 22.15 -8.39
C ASN A 298 60.26 20.76 -8.14
N GLU A 299 60.20 20.27 -6.90
CA GLU A 299 60.63 18.91 -6.53
C GLU A 299 59.89 17.85 -7.37
N LEU A 300 58.56 17.92 -7.48
CA LEU A 300 57.77 17.00 -8.30
C LEU A 300 58.15 17.05 -9.79
N ARG A 301 58.46 18.24 -10.32
CA ARG A 301 58.89 18.38 -11.72
C ARG A 301 60.30 17.86 -11.97
N GLU A 302 61.20 18.04 -11.02
CA GLU A 302 62.54 17.44 -11.05
C GLU A 302 62.47 15.91 -11.02
N MET A 303 61.45 15.35 -10.37
CA MET A 303 61.12 13.92 -10.35
C MET A 303 60.41 13.42 -11.62
N GLY A 304 60.17 14.27 -12.63
CA GLY A 304 59.54 13.88 -13.90
C GLY A 304 58.02 14.05 -13.97
N ALA A 305 57.37 14.65 -12.97
CA ALA A 305 55.92 14.85 -12.97
C ALA A 305 55.46 15.99 -13.88
N HIS A 306 54.33 15.78 -14.57
CA HIS A 306 53.62 16.80 -15.33
C HIS A 306 52.70 17.64 -14.43
N VAL A 307 53.23 18.79 -13.98
CA VAL A 307 52.48 19.77 -13.18
C VAL A 307 52.22 21.06 -14.00
N PRO A 308 50.97 21.41 -14.33
CA PRO A 308 50.62 22.61 -15.09
C PRO A 308 51.08 23.92 -14.43
N LEU A 309 51.63 24.86 -15.22
CA LEU A 309 52.09 26.18 -14.76
C LEU A 309 50.96 27.05 -14.15
N SER A 310 49.70 26.74 -14.42
CA SER A 310 48.54 27.39 -13.80
C SER A 310 48.46 27.16 -12.29
N ILE A 311 49.00 26.03 -11.80
CA ILE A 311 49.14 25.71 -10.37
C ILE A 311 50.18 26.64 -9.73
N VAL A 312 51.28 26.93 -10.43
CA VAL A 312 52.38 27.79 -9.96
C VAL A 312 52.02 29.28 -9.94
N ARG A 313 51.26 29.78 -10.93
CA ARG A 313 50.86 31.21 -11.02
C ARG A 313 49.97 31.68 -9.86
N ARG A 314 49.40 30.77 -9.06
CA ARG A 314 48.61 31.10 -7.86
C ARG A 314 49.44 31.42 -6.61
N LEU A 315 50.71 31.00 -6.56
CA LEU A 315 51.62 31.35 -5.44
C LEU A 315 52.06 32.82 -5.48
N TRP A 316 52.12 33.44 -6.66
CA TRP A 316 52.64 34.79 -6.83
C TRP A 316 51.68 35.93 -6.44
N ARG A 317 50.41 35.64 -6.12
CA ARG A 317 49.45 36.66 -5.63
C ARG A 317 49.27 36.65 -4.10
N GLY A 318 49.96 35.76 -3.39
CA GLY A 318 49.92 35.63 -1.92
C GLY A 318 51.02 36.39 -1.16
N LEU A 319 52.03 36.94 -1.84
CA LEU A 319 52.96 37.89 -1.22
C LEU A 319 52.28 39.26 -1.14
N GLY A 320 51.82 39.58 0.05
CA GLY A 320 51.09 40.81 0.37
C GLY A 320 51.81 42.08 -0.06
N ARG A 321 51.00 43.13 -0.24
CA ARG A 321 51.40 44.53 -0.28
C ARG A 321 52.56 44.78 0.70
N VAL A 322 53.77 44.97 0.17
CA VAL A 322 54.81 45.71 0.89
C VAL A 322 54.33 47.18 0.88
N PRO A 323 54.08 47.82 2.03
CA PRO A 323 53.72 49.22 2.06
C PRO A 323 54.87 50.02 1.43
N ALA A 324 54.54 50.92 0.50
CA ALA A 324 55.48 51.84 -0.12
C ALA A 324 56.19 52.65 0.98
N GLY A 325 57.42 52.27 1.34
CA GLY A 325 58.15 52.94 2.39
C GLY A 325 59.58 52.45 2.62
N ARG A 326 59.88 51.16 2.47
CA ARG A 326 61.27 50.65 2.61
C ARG A 326 61.51 49.42 1.75
N VAL A 327 62.00 49.63 0.53
CA VAL A 327 62.74 48.60 -0.21
C VAL A 327 64.12 49.18 -0.49
N SER A 328 65.15 48.63 0.15
CA SER A 328 66.53 49.02 -0.12
C SER A 328 66.99 48.42 -1.46
N VAL A 329 67.90 49.14 -2.11
CA VAL A 329 68.45 48.87 -3.46
C VAL A 329 69.00 47.42 -3.62
N ALA A 330 69.32 46.73 -2.52
CA ALA A 330 69.77 45.34 -2.55
C ALA A 330 68.70 44.32 -2.96
N VAL A 331 67.42 44.57 -2.67
CA VAL A 331 66.32 43.64 -3.01
C VAL A 331 65.92 43.76 -4.49
N ALA A 332 66.03 44.96 -5.07
CA ALA A 332 65.80 45.17 -6.50
C ALA A 332 66.90 44.50 -7.36
N ALA A 333 68.14 44.47 -6.88
CA ALA A 333 69.25 43.80 -7.56
C ALA A 333 69.08 42.27 -7.60
N LEU A 334 68.56 41.65 -6.52
CA LEU A 334 68.33 40.20 -6.46
C LEU A 334 67.18 39.77 -7.39
N ILE A 335 66.12 40.58 -7.50
CA ILE A 335 65.00 40.33 -8.42
C ILE A 335 65.44 40.47 -9.89
N ALA A 336 66.35 41.41 -10.20
CA ALA A 336 66.90 41.58 -11.54
C ALA A 336 67.80 40.42 -11.97
N VAL A 337 68.58 39.83 -11.05
CA VAL A 337 69.46 38.67 -11.35
C VAL A 337 68.64 37.40 -11.65
N ILE A 338 67.53 37.18 -10.94
CA ILE A 338 66.64 36.03 -11.18
C ILE A 338 65.82 36.21 -12.48
N ALA A 339 65.39 37.44 -12.79
CA ALA A 339 64.68 37.73 -14.03
C ALA A 339 65.57 37.63 -15.29
N PHE A 340 66.87 37.93 -15.18
CA PHE A 340 67.80 37.87 -16.32
C PHE A 340 68.26 36.45 -16.66
N GLY A 341 68.22 35.51 -15.70
CA GLY A 341 68.54 34.09 -15.94
C GLY A 341 67.47 33.34 -16.74
N PHE A 342 66.22 33.83 -16.74
CA PHE A 342 65.08 33.12 -17.35
C PHE A 342 64.91 33.36 -18.86
N PHE A 343 65.60 34.37 -19.44
CA PHE A 343 65.35 34.81 -20.82
C PHE A 343 66.25 34.14 -21.89
N ARG A 344 67.03 33.09 -21.56
CA ARG A 344 68.02 32.51 -22.48
C ARG A 344 67.80 31.07 -22.93
N GLN A 345 66.67 30.44 -22.63
CA GLN A 345 66.33 29.09 -23.15
C GLN A 345 64.97 29.03 -23.84
N GLN A 346 64.72 29.92 -24.79
CA GLN A 346 63.82 29.61 -25.91
C GLN A 346 64.67 29.31 -27.14
N GLY A 347 64.85 28.03 -27.41
CA GLY A 347 65.44 27.50 -28.64
C GLY A 347 64.68 26.24 -29.04
N ALA A 348 63.81 26.41 -30.03
CA ALA A 348 63.24 25.42 -30.94
C ALA A 348 62.78 24.06 -30.37
N VAL A 349 61.47 23.86 -30.23
CA VAL A 349 60.81 22.57 -30.49
C VAL A 349 59.49 22.84 -31.21
N ASP A 350 59.23 21.99 -32.19
CA ASP A 350 58.31 22.10 -33.32
C ASP A 350 56.86 22.46 -33.02
N SER A 351 56.31 23.19 -33.99
CA SER A 351 54.90 23.41 -34.22
C SER A 351 54.19 22.10 -34.58
N SER A 352 53.52 21.51 -33.61
CA SER A 352 52.31 20.71 -33.81
C SER A 352 51.34 21.12 -32.70
N PRO A 353 50.06 21.38 -33.01
CA PRO A 353 49.10 21.70 -31.95
C PRO A 353 49.06 20.52 -30.98
N PRO A 354 49.13 20.73 -29.66
CA PRO A 354 48.89 19.64 -28.73
C PRO A 354 47.50 19.09 -29.04
N ALA A 355 47.40 17.76 -29.12
CA ALA A 355 46.14 17.06 -29.29
C ALA A 355 45.09 17.67 -28.34
N ALA A 356 43.89 17.92 -28.87
CA ALA A 356 42.81 18.57 -28.14
C ALA A 356 42.68 17.96 -26.74
N ASP A 357 42.74 18.82 -25.74
CA ASP A 357 42.56 18.46 -24.34
C ASP A 357 41.12 17.97 -24.14
N GLU A 358 40.91 16.65 -24.28
CA GLU A 358 39.61 15.97 -24.10
C GLU A 358 39.00 16.21 -22.70
N SER A 359 39.73 16.84 -21.78
CA SER A 359 39.32 17.09 -20.40
C SER A 359 38.63 18.44 -20.13
N ASN A 360 38.47 19.32 -21.14
CA ASN A 360 37.77 20.61 -20.97
C ASN A 360 36.38 20.61 -21.62
N PRO A 361 35.26 20.52 -20.87
CA PRO A 361 33.89 20.47 -21.40
C PRO A 361 33.48 21.63 -22.31
N GLY A 362 34.27 22.70 -22.39
CA GLY A 362 34.02 23.83 -23.29
C GLY A 362 33.86 23.45 -24.77
N HIS A 363 34.38 22.28 -25.20
CA HIS A 363 34.17 21.75 -26.55
C HIS A 363 32.77 21.13 -26.76
N LEU A 364 32.08 20.71 -25.69
CA LEU A 364 30.75 20.10 -25.75
C LEU A 364 29.68 21.09 -26.24
N PHE A 365 29.87 22.38 -25.98
CA PHE A 365 28.94 23.43 -26.40
C PHE A 365 29.13 23.92 -27.83
N GLY A 366 29.90 23.21 -28.67
CA GLY A 366 30.27 23.65 -30.03
C GLY A 366 29.11 23.99 -30.99
N LYS A 367 27.86 23.64 -30.65
CA LYS A 367 26.64 23.98 -31.40
C LYS A 367 25.85 25.18 -30.82
N ASP A 368 26.17 25.65 -29.62
CA ASP A 368 25.54 26.81 -28.95
C ASP A 368 26.61 27.84 -28.51
N PRO A 369 26.79 28.93 -29.29
CA PRO A 369 27.77 29.97 -28.98
C PRO A 369 27.52 30.70 -27.65
N ALA A 370 26.27 30.79 -27.20
CA ALA A 370 25.91 31.48 -25.97
C ALA A 370 26.28 30.64 -24.73
N ALA A 371 26.03 29.33 -24.78
CA ALA A 371 26.44 28.39 -23.74
C ALA A 371 27.97 28.28 -23.63
N ALA A 372 28.68 28.24 -24.77
CA ALA A 372 30.14 28.25 -24.80
C ALA A 372 30.74 29.52 -24.17
N GLN A 373 30.14 30.69 -24.45
CA GLN A 373 30.58 31.96 -23.85
C GLN A 373 30.25 32.04 -22.35
N ALA A 374 29.11 31.49 -21.91
CA ALA A 374 28.76 31.38 -20.49
C ALA A 374 29.74 30.46 -19.75
N TRP A 375 30.07 29.30 -20.32
CA TRP A 375 31.06 28.36 -19.78
C TRP A 375 32.43 29.03 -19.61
N GLN A 376 32.93 29.73 -20.62
CA GLN A 376 34.22 30.43 -20.54
C GLN A 376 34.25 31.49 -19.42
N LYS A 377 33.13 32.19 -19.18
CA LYS A 377 33.02 33.16 -18.08
C LYS A 377 33.05 32.48 -16.72
N LEU A 378 32.29 31.38 -16.56
CA LEU A 378 32.25 30.60 -15.32
C LEU A 378 33.61 29.95 -15.04
N GLU A 379 34.26 29.37 -16.05
CA GLU A 379 35.59 28.79 -15.94
C GLU A 379 36.64 29.85 -15.53
N ALA A 380 36.61 31.04 -16.13
CA ALA A 380 37.48 32.14 -15.72
C ALA A 380 37.22 32.58 -14.27
N HIS A 381 35.97 32.58 -13.81
CA HIS A 381 35.59 32.93 -12.44
C HIS A 381 36.04 31.86 -11.43
N TYR A 382 35.77 30.59 -11.72
CA TYR A 382 36.21 29.42 -10.96
C TYR A 382 37.74 29.40 -10.77
N LEU A 383 38.48 29.72 -11.83
CA LEU A 383 39.93 29.75 -11.80
C LEU A 383 40.52 30.92 -10.99
N SER A 384 39.78 32.03 -10.84
CA SER A 384 40.27 33.29 -10.28
C SER A 384 39.82 33.61 -8.84
N HIS A 385 38.72 33.01 -8.33
CA HIS A 385 38.13 33.34 -7.02
C HIS A 385 38.00 32.12 -6.09
N PRO A 386 39.01 31.80 -5.24
CA PRO A 386 39.01 30.62 -4.39
C PRO A 386 37.79 30.49 -3.45
N LYS A 387 37.29 31.61 -2.90
CA LYS A 387 36.10 31.63 -2.02
C LYS A 387 34.76 31.50 -2.75
N GLY A 388 34.74 31.79 -4.05
CA GLY A 388 33.52 31.69 -4.88
C GLY A 388 33.39 30.37 -5.63
N ARG A 389 34.33 29.43 -5.45
CA ARG A 389 34.39 28.21 -6.26
C ARG A 389 33.20 27.30 -6.06
N VAL A 390 32.71 27.11 -4.83
CA VAL A 390 31.56 26.25 -4.55
C VAL A 390 30.36 26.69 -5.39
N ARG A 391 29.97 27.96 -5.26
CA ARG A 391 28.89 28.56 -6.04
C ARG A 391 29.12 28.48 -7.56
N THR A 392 30.32 28.82 -8.02
CA THR A 392 30.64 28.76 -9.46
C THR A 392 30.56 27.34 -10.02
N THR A 393 30.91 26.34 -9.22
CA THR A 393 30.86 24.92 -9.61
C THR A 393 29.40 24.47 -9.71
N GLY A 394 28.52 24.91 -8.81
CA GLY A 394 27.07 24.73 -8.92
C GLY A 394 26.49 25.37 -10.18
N ASP A 395 26.88 26.61 -10.49
CA ASP A 395 26.45 27.29 -11.73
C ASP A 395 26.92 26.55 -13.00
N MET A 396 28.11 25.96 -12.97
CA MET A 396 28.64 25.13 -14.06
C MET A 396 27.88 23.81 -14.20
N ALA A 397 27.53 23.16 -13.09
CA ALA A 397 26.72 21.94 -13.10
C ALA A 397 25.32 22.20 -13.68
N ALA A 398 24.65 23.27 -13.24
CA ALA A 398 23.33 23.66 -13.76
C ALA A 398 23.36 23.96 -15.27
N LEU A 399 24.45 24.57 -15.76
CA LEU A 399 24.63 24.82 -17.19
C LEU A 399 24.77 23.51 -17.99
N LEU A 400 25.49 22.52 -17.47
CA LEU A 400 25.65 21.20 -18.08
C LEU A 400 24.33 20.41 -18.08
N GLU A 401 23.64 20.40 -16.93
CA GLU A 401 22.35 19.73 -16.77
C GLU A 401 21.32 20.25 -17.79
N ARG A 402 21.20 21.57 -17.94
CA ARG A 402 20.28 22.20 -18.89
C ARG A 402 20.50 21.78 -20.35
N HIS A 403 21.72 21.35 -20.69
CA HIS A 403 22.09 20.93 -22.04
C HIS A 403 22.19 19.40 -22.19
N GLY A 404 21.77 18.64 -21.18
CA GLY A 404 21.68 17.18 -21.22
C GLY A 404 23.00 16.45 -20.93
N TYR A 405 24.04 17.16 -20.47
CA TYR A 405 25.33 16.58 -20.07
C TYR A 405 25.29 16.14 -18.61
N LEU A 406 24.51 15.09 -18.32
CA LEU A 406 24.16 14.67 -16.96
C LEU A 406 25.37 14.08 -16.21
N GLU A 407 26.21 13.29 -16.87
CA GLU A 407 27.42 12.72 -16.24
C GLU A 407 28.41 13.81 -15.84
N GLU A 408 28.65 14.78 -16.73
CA GLU A 408 29.54 15.90 -16.45
C GLU A 408 28.94 16.86 -15.42
N ALA A 409 27.60 16.99 -15.35
CA ALA A 409 26.92 17.76 -14.32
C ALA A 409 27.09 17.11 -12.95
N GLU A 410 26.91 15.78 -12.84
CA GLU A 410 27.14 15.02 -11.60
C GLU A 410 28.57 15.18 -11.11
N ASP A 411 29.56 15.04 -12.00
CA ASP A 411 30.99 15.25 -11.69
C ASP A 411 31.25 16.65 -11.08
N ARG A 412 30.54 17.68 -11.55
CA ARG A 412 30.64 19.04 -10.99
C ARG A 412 29.92 19.20 -9.66
N LEU A 413 28.79 18.54 -9.47
CA LEU A 413 28.10 18.55 -8.17
C LEU A 413 28.92 17.82 -7.09
N ARG A 414 29.56 16.69 -7.43
CA ARG A 414 30.50 15.99 -6.54
C ARG A 414 31.72 16.85 -6.21
N GLU A 415 32.30 17.52 -7.21
CA GLU A 415 33.38 18.50 -7.00
C GLU A 415 32.93 19.65 -6.07
N MET A 416 31.70 20.13 -6.21
CA MET A 416 31.13 21.18 -5.37
C MET A 416 31.02 20.74 -3.90
N VAL A 417 30.57 19.51 -3.65
CA VAL A 417 30.53 18.91 -2.31
C VAL A 417 31.93 18.84 -1.69
N GLY A 418 32.91 18.34 -2.44
CA GLY A 418 34.32 18.30 -1.99
C GLY A 418 34.91 19.68 -1.68
N LEU A 419 34.61 20.69 -2.49
CA LEU A 419 35.05 22.08 -2.26
C LEU A 419 34.36 22.74 -1.06
N SER A 420 33.10 22.39 -0.77
CA SER A 420 32.33 22.90 0.37
C SER A 420 32.93 22.46 1.70
N ARG A 421 33.24 21.16 1.84
CA ARG A 421 33.92 20.57 3.02
C ARG A 421 35.25 21.28 3.34
N LEU A 422 35.87 21.87 2.33
CA LEU A 422 37.21 22.41 2.39
C LEU A 422 37.30 23.85 2.92
N LEU A 423 36.31 24.69 2.61
CA LEU A 423 36.37 26.13 2.83
C LEU A 423 35.88 26.58 4.21
N ASN A 424 35.29 25.69 5.03
CA ASN A 424 34.78 26.00 6.38
C ASN A 424 33.90 27.27 6.46
N ASP A 425 33.26 27.65 5.35
CA ASP A 425 32.42 28.85 5.26
C ASP A 425 30.95 28.50 5.57
N GLY A 426 30.59 28.43 6.86
CA GLY A 426 29.18 28.32 7.31
C GLY A 426 28.58 26.91 7.23
N PRO A 427 27.34 26.70 7.73
CA PRO A 427 26.82 25.35 7.98
C PRO A 427 26.82 24.52 6.68
N PRO A 428 27.28 23.26 6.74
CA PRO A 428 27.41 22.38 5.58
C PRO A 428 26.00 21.97 5.17
N THR A 429 25.50 22.35 3.97
CA THR A 429 24.14 21.94 3.56
C THR A 429 23.83 22.06 2.07
N GLU A 430 24.15 23.19 1.42
CA GLU A 430 23.61 23.44 0.07
C GLU A 430 24.16 22.48 -1.00
N ALA A 431 25.46 22.15 -0.97
CA ALA A 431 26.05 21.30 -1.99
C ALA A 431 25.55 19.84 -1.95
N HIS A 432 25.41 19.28 -0.74
CA HIS A 432 24.87 17.94 -0.53
C HIS A 432 23.38 17.88 -0.88
N ILE A 433 22.61 18.91 -0.53
CA ILE A 433 21.20 19.01 -0.92
C ILE A 433 21.06 19.03 -2.44
N VAL A 434 21.82 19.87 -3.15
CA VAL A 434 21.74 19.97 -4.61
C VAL A 434 22.16 18.66 -5.29
N LEU A 435 23.18 17.97 -4.77
CA LEU A 435 23.58 16.66 -5.28
C LEU A 435 22.50 15.60 -5.01
N ALA A 436 21.94 15.56 -3.79
CA ALA A 436 20.87 14.63 -3.45
C ALA A 436 19.62 14.87 -4.31
N GLU A 437 19.21 16.12 -4.52
CA GLU A 437 18.09 16.48 -5.40
C GLU A 437 18.36 16.12 -6.86
N PHE A 438 19.60 16.26 -7.34
CA PHE A 438 19.99 15.81 -8.66
C PHE A 438 19.86 14.28 -8.80
N LEU A 439 20.35 13.52 -7.81
CA LEU A 439 20.29 12.05 -7.79
C LEU A 439 18.84 11.54 -7.68
N MET A 440 18.01 12.15 -6.82
CA MET A 440 16.58 11.83 -6.70
C MET A 440 15.85 12.05 -8.02
N ARG A 441 16.11 13.15 -8.75
CA ARG A 441 15.51 13.40 -10.09
C ARG A 441 15.92 12.35 -11.12
N GLY A 442 17.10 11.74 -10.94
CA GLY A 442 17.57 10.61 -11.75
C GLY A 442 17.07 9.24 -11.30
N GLY A 443 16.23 9.15 -10.25
CA GLY A 443 15.75 7.89 -9.68
C GLY A 443 16.79 7.13 -8.86
N ARG A 444 17.94 7.73 -8.56
CA ARG A 444 19.05 7.13 -7.80
C ARG A 444 18.90 7.43 -6.30
N PHE A 445 17.85 6.88 -5.70
CA PHE A 445 17.49 7.17 -4.31
C PHE A 445 18.51 6.66 -3.29
N ASP A 446 19.16 5.52 -3.55
CA ASP A 446 20.18 4.95 -2.65
C ASP A 446 21.42 5.86 -2.59
N ASP A 447 21.91 6.32 -3.74
CA ASP A 447 23.01 7.28 -3.80
C ASP A 447 22.64 8.61 -3.12
N ALA A 448 21.39 9.05 -3.27
CA ALA A 448 20.89 10.25 -2.60
C ALA A 448 20.82 10.04 -1.07
N PHE A 449 20.40 8.85 -0.62
CA PHE A 449 20.32 8.48 0.80
C PHE A 449 21.70 8.60 1.45
N ASP A 450 22.73 8.05 0.80
CA ASP A 450 24.10 8.08 1.28
C ASP A 450 24.64 9.51 1.39
N VAL A 451 24.41 10.34 0.37
CA VAL A 451 24.80 11.77 0.37
C VAL A 451 24.13 12.53 1.52
N VAL A 452 22.84 12.28 1.78
CA VAL A 452 22.10 12.99 2.83
C VAL A 452 22.44 12.46 4.22
N ARG A 453 22.76 11.18 4.37
CA ARG A 453 23.19 10.60 5.65
C ARG A 453 24.54 11.20 6.10
N LEU A 454 25.48 11.38 5.16
CA LEU A 454 26.72 12.13 5.42
C LEU A 454 26.42 13.56 5.86
N LEU A 455 25.48 14.22 5.19
CA LEU A 455 25.05 15.59 5.51
C LEU A 455 24.49 15.68 6.95
N VAL A 456 23.68 14.72 7.39
CA VAL A 456 23.18 14.65 8.78
C VAL A 456 24.32 14.42 9.78
N ASN A 457 25.25 13.53 9.47
CA ASN A 457 26.38 13.18 10.35
C ASN A 457 27.42 14.31 10.48
N GLU A 458 27.68 15.04 9.39
CA GLU A 458 28.67 16.14 9.34
C GLU A 458 28.10 17.47 9.86
N SER A 459 26.78 17.56 10.07
CA SER A 459 26.13 18.79 10.49
C SER A 459 26.42 19.12 11.97
N PRO A 460 27.04 20.28 12.28
CA PRO A 460 27.55 20.60 13.62
C PRO A 460 26.47 21.03 14.62
N SER A 461 25.21 21.14 14.19
CA SER A 461 24.09 21.51 15.06
C SER A 461 22.81 20.82 14.62
N ALA A 462 21.93 20.53 15.58
CA ALA A 462 20.58 20.02 15.32
C ALA A 462 19.78 20.89 14.32
N ARG A 463 20.03 22.21 14.28
CA ARG A 463 19.44 23.10 13.27
C ARG A 463 19.93 22.83 11.85
N ALA A 464 21.20 22.45 11.69
CA ALA A 464 21.79 22.09 10.40
C ALA A 464 21.42 20.66 9.97
N GLN A 465 21.10 19.78 10.93
CA GLN A 465 20.64 18.41 10.67
C GLN A 465 19.20 18.34 10.16
N LEU A 466 18.35 19.32 10.51
CA LEU A 466 16.92 19.29 10.21
C LEU A 466 16.60 19.15 8.70
N PRO A 467 17.21 19.93 7.77
CA PRO A 467 17.03 19.70 6.33
C PRO A 467 17.45 18.30 5.88
N GLY A 468 18.51 17.73 6.47
CA GLY A 468 18.97 16.39 6.16
C GLY A 468 17.93 15.32 6.51
N TYR A 469 17.35 15.36 7.72
CA TYR A 469 16.28 14.43 8.10
C TYR A 469 15.01 14.58 7.22
N LEU A 470 14.71 15.79 6.75
CA LEU A 470 13.59 16.01 5.82
C LEU A 470 13.85 15.41 4.43
N LEU A 471 15.08 15.54 3.92
CA LEU A 471 15.48 14.85 2.69
C LEU A 471 15.50 13.34 2.87
N LEU A 472 16.01 12.81 3.99
CA LEU A 472 15.97 11.36 4.27
C LEU A 472 14.53 10.84 4.29
N THR A 473 13.61 11.60 4.90
CA THR A 473 12.18 11.28 4.89
C THR A 473 11.65 11.16 3.45
N ARG A 474 11.95 12.13 2.58
CA ARG A 474 11.54 12.10 1.17
C ARG A 474 12.18 10.97 0.38
N ILE A 475 13.46 10.68 0.62
CA ILE A 475 14.18 9.61 -0.06
C ILE A 475 13.57 8.26 0.30
N ARG A 476 13.29 8.02 1.58
CA ARG A 476 12.64 6.79 2.05
C ARG A 476 11.21 6.66 1.52
N LEU A 477 10.43 7.75 1.47
CA LEU A 477 9.14 7.76 0.80
C LEU A 477 9.26 7.40 -0.69
N GLY A 478 10.27 7.94 -1.39
CA GLY A 478 10.56 7.60 -2.78
C GLY A 478 11.04 6.16 -3.01
N GLN A 479 11.68 5.55 -2.01
CA GLN A 479 12.09 4.13 -1.99
C GLN A 479 10.93 3.18 -1.62
N GLY A 480 9.78 3.70 -1.19
CA GLY A 480 8.67 2.88 -0.70
C GLY A 480 8.86 2.34 0.72
N ASP A 481 9.67 3.01 1.56
CA ASP A 481 9.91 2.69 2.98
C ASP A 481 9.22 3.71 3.91
N PRO A 482 7.90 3.59 4.15
CA PRO A 482 7.15 4.51 4.99
C PRO A 482 7.51 4.40 6.47
N GLU A 483 7.89 3.21 6.96
CA GLU A 483 8.30 3.00 8.36
C GLU A 483 9.61 3.72 8.67
N GLY A 484 10.61 3.58 7.80
CA GLY A 484 11.85 4.33 7.91
C GLY A 484 11.61 5.83 7.76
N ALA A 485 10.77 6.26 6.82
CA ALA A 485 10.40 7.68 6.67
C ALA A 485 9.79 8.24 7.96
N GLN A 486 8.94 7.47 8.65
CA GLN A 486 8.35 7.85 9.93
C GLN A 486 9.39 7.98 11.05
N ALA A 487 10.41 7.11 11.08
CA ALA A 487 11.49 7.19 12.05
C ALA A 487 12.34 8.47 11.87
N GLU A 488 12.70 8.80 10.63
CA GLU A 488 13.46 10.01 10.30
C GLU A 488 12.64 11.27 10.60
N LEU A 489 11.34 11.26 10.25
CA LEU A 489 10.43 12.39 10.48
C LEU A 489 10.15 12.61 11.98
N THR A 490 10.04 11.55 12.77
CA THR A 490 9.88 11.65 14.23
C THR A 490 11.11 12.32 14.85
N THR A 491 12.30 11.99 14.35
CA THR A 491 13.55 12.64 14.75
C THR A 491 13.54 14.12 14.35
N ALA A 492 13.12 14.45 13.12
CA ALA A 492 12.96 15.83 12.66
C ALA A 492 11.99 16.65 13.54
N VAL A 493 10.84 16.08 13.92
CA VAL A 493 9.86 16.71 14.83
C VAL A 493 10.44 16.95 16.22
N GLY A 494 11.21 15.99 16.75
CA GLY A 494 11.91 16.13 18.03
C GLY A 494 12.95 17.24 18.03
N LEU A 495 13.73 17.36 16.95
CA LEU A 495 14.66 18.47 16.73
C LEU A 495 13.92 19.81 16.64
N LEU A 496 12.78 19.84 15.96
CA LEU A 496 11.99 21.07 15.80
C LEU A 496 11.39 21.57 17.13
N LYS A 497 10.90 20.66 17.98
CA LYS A 497 10.40 20.96 19.34
C LYS A 497 11.49 21.56 20.24
N SER A 498 12.73 21.13 20.06
CA SER A 498 13.89 21.57 20.84
C SER A 498 14.42 22.96 20.43
N TYR A 499 14.02 23.48 19.26
CA TYR A 499 14.45 24.77 18.72
C TYR A 499 13.24 25.60 18.21
N PRO A 500 12.50 26.27 19.11
CA PRO A 500 11.27 27.00 18.74
C PRO A 500 11.47 28.18 17.77
N MET A 501 12.71 28.66 17.58
CA MET A 501 13.07 29.71 16.61
C MET A 501 13.38 29.18 15.19
N THR A 502 12.97 27.95 14.86
CA THR A 502 13.14 27.35 13.53
C THR A 502 12.37 28.15 12.45
N PRO A 503 12.97 28.35 11.26
CA PRO A 503 12.31 29.02 10.14
C PRO A 503 10.97 28.38 9.79
N ALA A 504 9.96 29.20 9.53
CA ALA A 504 8.61 28.77 9.18
C ALA A 504 8.54 27.86 7.94
N VAL A 505 9.49 28.01 7.00
CA VAL A 505 9.59 27.16 5.80
C VAL A 505 9.77 25.70 6.18
N LEU A 506 10.64 25.42 7.16
CA LEU A 506 10.91 24.05 7.63
C LEU A 506 9.73 23.49 8.44
N ARG A 507 9.00 24.35 9.15
CA ARG A 507 7.76 23.95 9.85
C ARG A 507 6.65 23.53 8.89
N LEU A 508 6.49 24.27 7.79
CA LEU A 508 5.55 23.92 6.72
C LEU A 508 5.95 22.60 6.06
N GLU A 509 7.23 22.40 5.81
CA GLU A 509 7.75 21.17 5.19
C GLU A 509 7.54 19.94 6.08
N VAL A 510 7.84 20.05 7.38
CA VAL A 510 7.58 18.98 8.36
C VAL A 510 6.08 18.68 8.48
N ALA A 511 5.24 19.72 8.52
CA ALA A 511 3.80 19.56 8.60
C ALA A 511 3.24 18.89 7.33
N GLY A 512 3.75 19.24 6.15
CA GLY A 512 3.38 18.59 4.88
C GLY A 512 3.73 17.10 4.88
N LEU A 513 4.95 16.73 5.27
CA LEU A 513 5.36 15.33 5.34
C LEU A 513 4.59 14.52 6.40
N LEU A 514 4.27 15.13 7.54
CA LEU A 514 3.42 14.49 8.56
C LEU A 514 2.01 14.24 8.04
N ASP A 515 1.48 15.17 7.25
CA ASP A 515 0.16 15.07 6.65
C ASP A 515 0.10 14.05 5.50
N GLU A 516 1.14 13.96 4.67
CA GLU A 516 1.31 12.90 3.66
C GLU A 516 1.35 11.50 4.28
N LEU A 517 1.87 11.36 5.50
CA LEU A 517 1.87 10.13 6.29
C LEU A 517 0.59 9.93 7.14
N GLY A 518 -0.46 10.72 6.92
CA GLY A 518 -1.74 10.58 7.62
C GLY A 518 -1.74 11.08 9.08
N ARG A 519 -0.68 11.75 9.54
CA ARG A 519 -0.52 12.24 10.93
C ARG A 519 -0.92 13.71 11.06
N THR A 520 -2.06 14.09 10.48
CA THR A 520 -2.53 15.50 10.38
C THR A 520 -2.69 16.18 11.75
N SER A 521 -3.04 15.45 12.81
CA SER A 521 -3.09 15.97 14.19
C SER A 521 -1.71 16.44 14.69
N GLU A 522 -0.66 15.67 14.41
CA GLU A 522 0.69 16.06 14.78
C GLU A 522 1.22 17.18 13.86
N ALA A 523 0.86 17.17 12.57
CA ALA A 523 1.15 18.25 11.63
C ALA A 523 0.60 19.60 12.14
N LEU A 524 -0.65 19.62 12.60
CA LEU A 524 -1.28 20.80 13.23
C LEU A 524 -0.55 21.24 14.50
N SER A 525 -0.01 20.29 15.29
CA SER A 525 0.78 20.60 16.49
C SER A 525 2.13 21.24 16.17
N VAL A 526 2.70 20.99 15.00
CA VAL A 526 3.95 21.61 14.52
C VAL A 526 3.71 23.04 14.00
N LEU A 527 2.51 23.29 13.46
CA LEU A 527 2.02 24.59 12.98
C LEU A 527 1.48 25.49 14.10
N THR A 528 2.24 25.66 15.19
CA THR A 528 1.93 26.65 16.25
C THR A 528 2.13 28.09 15.75
N ALA A 529 1.47 29.07 16.39
CA ALA A 529 1.60 30.49 16.06
C ALA A 529 3.07 30.94 15.95
N LEU A 530 3.44 31.46 14.77
CA LEU A 530 4.76 32.02 14.53
C LEU A 530 4.96 33.31 15.36
N PRO A 531 6.18 33.61 15.83
CA PRO A 531 6.45 34.86 16.52
C PRO A 531 6.12 36.07 15.64
N ALA A 532 5.65 37.16 16.23
CA ALA A 532 5.27 38.41 15.53
C ALA A 532 6.42 39.05 14.72
N THR A 533 7.65 38.56 14.88
CA THR A 533 8.83 38.96 14.13
C THR A 533 8.97 38.27 12.77
N ALA A 534 8.15 37.27 12.45
CA ALA A 534 8.15 36.59 11.16
C ALA A 534 7.47 37.44 10.06
N PRO A 535 7.95 37.40 8.80
CA PRO A 535 7.34 38.14 7.70
C PRO A 535 5.85 37.82 7.55
N ASP A 536 5.04 38.83 7.25
CA ASP A 536 3.58 38.71 7.16
C ASP A 536 3.13 37.64 6.15
N GLU A 537 3.82 37.55 5.00
CA GLU A 537 3.57 36.52 3.99
C GLU A 537 3.78 35.08 4.52
N MET A 538 4.78 34.91 5.39
CA MET A 538 5.10 33.63 5.99
C MET A 538 4.09 33.25 7.08
N ARG A 539 3.61 34.24 7.85
CA ARG A 539 2.53 34.06 8.84
C ARG A 539 1.20 33.73 8.17
N ALA A 540 0.89 34.41 7.08
CA ALA A 540 -0.29 34.13 6.25
C ALA A 540 -0.26 32.70 5.70
N ARG A 541 0.88 32.27 5.16
CA ARG A 541 1.03 30.92 4.58
C ARG A 541 0.93 29.79 5.61
N VAL A 542 1.49 29.97 6.81
CA VAL A 542 1.29 29.01 7.93
C VAL A 542 -0.16 28.98 8.40
N GLY A 543 -0.81 30.14 8.52
CA GLY A 543 -2.22 30.20 8.90
C GLY A 543 -3.11 29.52 7.86
N LEU A 544 -2.81 29.69 6.56
CA LEU A 544 -3.58 29.10 5.46
C LEU A 544 -3.53 27.57 5.48
N VAL A 545 -2.32 26.99 5.52
CA VAL A 545 -2.13 25.53 5.59
C VAL A 545 -2.81 24.94 6.84
N ARG A 546 -2.72 25.66 7.97
CA ARG A 546 -3.41 25.27 9.20
C ARG A 546 -4.93 25.26 9.04
N ALA A 547 -5.50 26.27 8.37
CA ALA A 547 -6.93 26.35 8.10
C ALA A 547 -7.41 25.23 7.16
N GLU A 548 -6.63 24.90 6.13
CA GLU A 548 -6.90 23.77 5.22
C GLU A 548 -6.83 22.42 5.92
N MET A 549 -5.84 22.23 6.79
CA MET A 549 -5.72 21.01 7.60
C MET A 549 -6.91 20.84 8.54
N PHE A 550 -7.33 21.89 9.26
CA PHE A 550 -8.56 21.84 10.07
C PHE A 550 -9.81 21.48 9.26
N GLY A 551 -9.88 21.97 8.02
CA GLY A 551 -10.95 21.62 7.09
C GLY A 551 -10.98 20.13 6.74
N ARG A 552 -9.83 19.53 6.43
CA ARG A 552 -9.72 18.11 6.09
C ARG A 552 -10.04 17.16 7.24
N ILE A 553 -9.72 17.53 8.48
CA ILE A 553 -10.06 16.73 9.68
C ILE A 553 -11.47 17.00 10.21
N GLY A 554 -12.33 17.70 9.46
CA GLY A 554 -13.75 17.91 9.82
C GLY A 554 -13.99 18.97 10.90
N HIS A 555 -12.98 19.77 11.27
CA HIS A 555 -13.10 20.82 12.29
C HIS A 555 -13.51 22.17 11.67
N ALA A 556 -14.70 22.23 11.06
CA ALA A 556 -15.20 23.38 10.29
C ALA A 556 -15.10 24.73 11.05
N ALA A 557 -15.57 24.78 12.30
CA ALA A 557 -15.52 26.00 13.11
C ALA A 557 -14.09 26.49 13.44
N GLN A 558 -13.08 25.61 13.45
CA GLN A 558 -11.67 25.99 13.66
C GLN A 558 -11.03 26.43 12.34
N ALA A 559 -11.38 25.77 11.23
CA ALA A 559 -10.97 26.15 9.89
C ALA A 559 -11.50 27.55 9.52
N LEU A 560 -12.79 27.81 9.74
CA LEU A 560 -13.42 29.11 9.43
C LEU A 560 -12.84 30.24 10.26
N ARG A 561 -12.61 30.03 11.56
CA ARG A 561 -11.93 31.02 12.41
C ARG A 561 -10.52 31.31 11.91
N ALA A 562 -9.76 30.28 11.53
CA ALA A 562 -8.42 30.48 10.99
C ALA A 562 -8.42 31.23 9.64
N TYR A 563 -9.40 30.96 8.76
CA TYR A 563 -9.60 31.73 7.54
C TYR A 563 -10.04 33.17 7.80
N ASP A 564 -10.93 33.41 8.77
CA ASP A 564 -11.38 34.75 9.15
C ASP A 564 -10.23 35.60 9.74
N GLU A 565 -9.38 35.01 10.58
CA GLU A 565 -8.17 35.63 11.11
C GLU A 565 -7.20 36.03 9.97
N LEU A 566 -6.95 35.15 9.00
CA LEU A 566 -6.12 35.45 7.82
C LEU A 566 -6.66 36.62 7.00
N LEU A 567 -7.96 36.64 6.75
CA LEU A 567 -8.61 37.67 5.96
C LEU A 567 -8.67 39.02 6.69
N ALA A 568 -8.67 39.01 8.04
CA ALA A 568 -8.61 40.21 8.85
C ALA A 568 -7.20 40.79 8.95
N GLU A 569 -6.18 39.93 9.13
CA GLU A 569 -4.80 40.35 9.42
C GLU A 569 -3.94 40.61 8.17
N HIS A 570 -4.25 40.00 7.04
CA HIS A 570 -3.37 39.97 5.86
C HIS A 570 -4.03 40.47 4.57
N GLN A 571 -4.72 41.61 4.63
CA GLN A 571 -5.42 42.20 3.48
C GLN A 571 -4.50 42.64 2.32
N ASP A 572 -3.21 42.82 2.59
CA ASP A 572 -2.22 43.34 1.65
C ASP A 572 -1.54 42.24 0.79
N LEU A 573 -1.94 40.97 0.93
CA LEU A 573 -1.36 39.82 0.22
C LEU A 573 -2.39 39.17 -0.74
N PRO A 574 -2.50 39.63 -2.00
CA PRO A 574 -3.62 39.28 -2.89
C PRO A 574 -3.77 37.78 -3.15
N LEU A 575 -2.66 37.06 -3.31
CA LEU A 575 -2.65 35.61 -3.59
C LEU A 575 -3.12 34.79 -2.36
N MET A 576 -2.59 35.11 -1.18
CA MET A 576 -2.97 34.43 0.07
C MET A 576 -4.43 34.73 0.46
N VAL A 577 -4.90 35.95 0.20
CA VAL A 577 -6.31 36.33 0.40
C VAL A 577 -7.23 35.58 -0.56
N ALA A 578 -6.80 35.34 -1.81
CA ALA A 578 -7.56 34.55 -2.77
C ALA A 578 -7.67 33.09 -2.33
N GLU A 579 -6.55 32.45 -1.96
CA GLU A 579 -6.51 31.07 -1.46
C GLU A 579 -7.30 30.89 -0.15
N ALA A 580 -7.17 31.85 0.79
CA ALA A 580 -7.93 31.84 2.03
C ALA A 580 -9.44 32.01 1.79
N ARG A 581 -9.86 32.83 0.82
CA ARG A 581 -11.28 32.95 0.43
C ARG A 581 -11.78 31.65 -0.20
N GLU A 582 -11.01 31.05 -1.10
CA GLU A 582 -11.38 29.79 -1.75
C GLU A 582 -11.55 28.65 -0.73
N GLY A 583 -10.57 28.48 0.17
CA GLY A 583 -10.62 27.47 1.23
C GLY A 583 -11.77 27.72 2.22
N ARG A 584 -11.97 28.98 2.62
CA ARG A 584 -13.11 29.38 3.48
C ARG A 584 -14.45 29.09 2.83
N THR A 585 -14.59 29.41 1.55
CA THR A 585 -15.80 29.10 0.78
C THR A 585 -16.03 27.60 0.67
N ARG A 586 -14.98 26.79 0.47
CA ARG A 586 -15.07 25.32 0.51
C ARG A 586 -15.56 24.78 1.86
N ILE A 587 -15.19 25.40 2.99
CA ILE A 587 -15.67 25.00 4.31
C ILE A 587 -17.07 25.53 4.61
N LEU A 588 -17.41 26.75 4.20
CA LEU A 588 -18.80 27.26 4.28
C LEU A 588 -19.76 26.45 3.42
N ALA A 589 -19.27 25.93 2.29
CA ALA A 589 -19.91 24.91 1.48
C ALA A 589 -20.36 23.68 2.28
N MET A 590 -19.62 23.36 3.35
CA MET A 590 -19.89 22.26 4.27
C MET A 590 -20.71 22.73 5.49
N GLU A 591 -20.62 24.01 5.85
CA GLU A 591 -21.31 24.66 6.98
C GLU A 591 -22.57 25.43 6.53
N HIS A 592 -23.60 24.71 6.09
CA HIS A 592 -25.06 25.00 6.17
C HIS A 592 -25.65 26.46 6.05
N ASP A 593 -24.93 27.50 5.60
CA ASP A 593 -25.47 28.83 5.26
C ASP A 593 -25.22 29.23 3.78
N PRO A 594 -26.17 28.90 2.88
CA PRO A 594 -26.03 29.10 1.44
C PRO A 594 -25.92 30.57 1.00
N GLU A 595 -26.49 31.52 1.75
CA GLU A 595 -26.55 32.93 1.33
C GLU A 595 -25.21 33.65 1.49
N THR A 596 -24.49 33.35 2.57
CA THR A 596 -23.16 33.92 2.82
C THR A 596 -22.13 33.34 1.84
N GLU A 597 -22.25 32.04 1.54
CA GLU A 597 -21.39 31.36 0.57
C GLU A 597 -21.60 31.91 -0.86
N ALA A 598 -22.86 32.10 -1.28
CA ALA A 598 -23.21 32.64 -2.60
C ALA A 598 -22.57 34.02 -2.86
N ARG A 599 -22.66 34.94 -1.89
CA ARG A 599 -22.10 36.30 -2.04
C ARG A 599 -20.59 36.30 -2.19
N GLN A 600 -19.89 35.37 -1.55
CA GLN A 600 -18.44 35.28 -1.63
C GLN A 600 -17.97 34.65 -2.94
N LEU A 601 -18.68 33.63 -3.40
CA LEU A 601 -18.46 32.99 -4.68
C LEU A 601 -18.76 33.94 -5.87
N GLU A 602 -19.77 34.81 -5.76
CA GLU A 602 -20.06 35.84 -6.76
C GLU A 602 -18.92 36.85 -6.93
N ILE A 603 -18.22 37.20 -5.84
CA ILE A 603 -17.05 38.08 -5.90
C ILE A 603 -15.88 37.38 -6.62
N LEU A 604 -15.67 36.08 -6.37
CA LEU A 604 -14.66 35.26 -7.04
C LEU A 604 -14.97 35.09 -8.54
N ALA A 605 -16.23 34.84 -8.90
CA ALA A 605 -16.66 34.70 -10.30
C ALA A 605 -16.46 35.98 -11.14
N GLN A 606 -16.41 37.14 -10.48
CA GLN A 606 -16.16 38.45 -11.10
C GLN A 606 -14.67 38.83 -11.14
N ALA A 607 -13.76 37.97 -10.68
CA ALA A 607 -12.33 38.23 -10.70
C ALA A 607 -11.82 38.44 -12.14
N THR A 608 -10.84 39.34 -12.31
CA THR A 608 -10.17 39.57 -13.60
C THR A 608 -9.23 38.43 -14.00
N GLU A 609 -8.82 37.60 -13.05
CA GLU A 609 -7.98 36.43 -13.31
C GLU A 609 -8.83 35.24 -13.79
N PRO A 610 -8.56 34.67 -14.98
CA PRO A 610 -9.38 33.61 -15.57
C PRO A 610 -9.55 32.35 -14.70
N SER A 611 -8.51 31.93 -13.99
CA SER A 611 -8.51 30.78 -13.07
C SER A 611 -9.47 30.97 -11.89
N LEU A 612 -9.37 32.12 -11.21
CA LEU A 612 -10.22 32.49 -10.06
C LEU A 612 -11.68 32.69 -10.49
N ALA A 613 -11.90 33.28 -11.67
CA ALA A 613 -13.24 33.43 -12.23
C ALA A 613 -13.88 32.05 -12.52
N VAL A 614 -13.11 31.08 -13.03
CA VAL A 614 -13.59 29.70 -13.22
C VAL A 614 -13.94 29.04 -11.90
N GLN A 615 -13.06 29.12 -10.90
CA GLN A 615 -13.31 28.49 -9.59
C GLN A 615 -14.51 29.09 -8.87
N GLY A 616 -14.69 30.42 -8.95
CA GLY A 616 -15.88 31.10 -8.47
C GLY A 616 -17.15 30.60 -9.17
N GLU A 617 -17.12 30.45 -10.50
CA GLU A 617 -18.25 29.91 -11.28
C GLU A 617 -18.54 28.43 -10.98
N ILE A 618 -17.52 27.57 -10.83
CA ILE A 618 -17.68 26.16 -10.43
C ILE A 618 -18.29 26.08 -9.02
N GLY A 619 -17.79 26.89 -8.09
CA GLY A 619 -18.33 26.96 -6.75
C GLY A 619 -19.80 27.41 -6.73
N LEU A 620 -20.16 28.43 -7.52
CA LEU A 620 -21.57 28.86 -7.68
C LEU A 620 -22.43 27.76 -8.31
N ALA A 621 -21.89 27.01 -9.27
CA ALA A 621 -22.57 25.90 -9.89
C ALA A 621 -22.85 24.79 -8.86
N ARG A 622 -21.84 24.35 -8.09
CA ARG A 622 -21.99 23.34 -7.03
C ARG A 622 -22.90 23.80 -5.89
N LEU A 623 -22.84 25.08 -5.51
CA LEU A 623 -23.76 25.67 -4.54
C LEU A 623 -25.21 25.65 -5.05
N ALA A 624 -25.42 25.96 -6.33
CA ALA A 624 -26.73 25.86 -6.96
C ALA A 624 -27.24 24.41 -6.99
N VAL A 625 -26.37 23.41 -7.16
CA VAL A 625 -26.75 21.99 -7.01
C VAL A 625 -27.20 21.68 -5.58
N ARG A 626 -26.43 22.10 -4.57
CA ARG A 626 -26.78 21.88 -3.15
C ARG A 626 -28.05 22.61 -2.72
N SER A 627 -28.33 23.76 -3.32
CA SER A 627 -29.54 24.55 -3.09
C SER A 627 -30.71 24.09 -3.97
N GLU A 628 -30.60 22.91 -4.60
CA GLU A 628 -31.60 22.31 -5.51
C GLU A 628 -31.98 23.18 -6.73
N ASN A 629 -31.21 24.24 -7.02
CA ASN A 629 -31.41 25.13 -8.16
C ASN A 629 -30.68 24.63 -9.41
N THR A 630 -31.15 23.49 -9.90
CA THR A 630 -30.56 22.77 -11.05
C THR A 630 -30.46 23.64 -12.31
N ALA A 631 -31.41 24.55 -12.54
CA ALA A 631 -31.42 25.42 -13.72
C ALA A 631 -30.28 26.46 -13.70
N GLU A 632 -29.91 26.97 -12.52
CA GLU A 632 -28.77 27.87 -12.37
C GLU A 632 -27.44 27.12 -12.47
N ALA A 633 -27.35 25.92 -11.88
CA ALA A 633 -26.18 25.07 -11.99
C ALA A 633 -25.85 24.73 -13.46
N ILE A 634 -26.86 24.34 -14.25
CA ILE A 634 -26.72 24.05 -15.68
C ILE A 634 -26.19 25.27 -16.44
N ARG A 635 -26.80 26.45 -16.25
CA ARG A 635 -26.36 27.69 -16.93
C ARG A 635 -24.90 28.02 -16.66
N ARG A 636 -24.45 27.81 -15.42
CA ARG A 636 -23.08 28.12 -15.00
C ARG A 636 -22.07 27.13 -15.58
N TYR A 637 -22.36 25.83 -15.55
CA TYR A 637 -21.48 24.85 -16.20
C TYR A 637 -21.43 25.02 -17.73
N GLU A 638 -22.54 25.40 -18.39
CA GLU A 638 -22.53 25.77 -19.82
C GLU A 638 -21.69 27.02 -20.09
N SER A 639 -21.78 28.04 -19.22
CA SER A 639 -20.96 29.25 -19.31
C SER A 639 -19.47 28.92 -19.20
N ILE A 640 -19.08 28.07 -18.25
CA ILE A 640 -17.70 27.59 -18.08
C ILE A 640 -17.24 26.88 -19.36
N ARG A 641 -18.04 25.95 -19.89
CA ARG A 641 -17.68 25.19 -21.10
C ARG A 641 -17.45 26.08 -22.32
N ASN A 642 -18.28 27.12 -22.49
CA ASN A 642 -18.18 28.05 -23.63
C ASN A 642 -17.07 29.10 -23.45
N ARG A 643 -16.81 29.56 -22.23
CA ARG A 643 -15.86 30.65 -21.95
C ARG A 643 -14.41 30.16 -21.93
N PHE A 644 -14.18 28.89 -21.64
CA PHE A 644 -12.84 28.31 -21.47
C PHE A 644 -12.55 27.18 -22.46
N GLU A 645 -12.97 27.36 -23.72
CA GLU A 645 -12.85 26.37 -24.79
C GLU A 645 -11.42 25.86 -25.03
N SER A 646 -10.40 26.68 -24.73
CA SER A 646 -8.97 26.37 -24.91
C SER A 646 -8.31 25.63 -23.73
N ARG A 647 -9.01 25.45 -22.60
CA ARG A 647 -8.52 24.75 -21.41
C ARG A 647 -9.22 23.40 -21.27
N THR A 648 -8.63 22.37 -21.89
CA THR A 648 -9.21 21.03 -22.03
C THR A 648 -9.46 20.32 -20.69
N ASP A 649 -8.68 20.62 -19.66
CA ASP A 649 -8.79 20.11 -18.28
C ASP A 649 -10.08 20.59 -17.59
N LEU A 650 -10.31 21.90 -17.59
CA LEU A 650 -11.46 22.53 -16.94
C LEU A 650 -12.75 22.32 -17.73
N ARG A 651 -12.63 22.29 -19.06
CA ARG A 651 -13.74 21.93 -19.96
C ARG A 651 -14.22 20.50 -19.70
N LEU A 652 -13.30 19.56 -19.47
CA LEU A 652 -13.63 18.17 -19.16
C LEU A 652 -14.40 18.06 -17.83
N GLU A 653 -13.93 18.70 -16.77
CA GLU A 653 -14.60 18.67 -15.45
C GLU A 653 -16.02 19.25 -15.53
N ALA A 654 -16.18 20.43 -16.16
CA ALA A 654 -17.50 21.04 -16.36
C ALA A 654 -18.43 20.17 -17.22
N THR A 655 -17.88 19.42 -18.18
CA THR A 655 -18.65 18.52 -19.06
C THR A 655 -19.18 17.31 -18.30
N ILE A 656 -18.36 16.70 -17.44
CA ILE A 656 -18.79 15.56 -16.61
C ILE A 656 -19.89 15.99 -15.64
N GLU A 657 -19.66 17.06 -14.88
CA GLU A 657 -20.62 17.60 -13.90
C GLU A 657 -21.96 18.02 -14.57
N LEU A 658 -21.88 18.65 -15.75
CA LEU A 658 -23.07 19.00 -16.52
C LEU A 658 -23.81 17.76 -17.07
N ALA A 659 -23.09 16.73 -17.48
CA ALA A 659 -23.68 15.46 -17.89
C ALA A 659 -24.43 14.78 -16.72
N GLU A 660 -23.88 14.83 -15.50
CA GLU A 660 -24.53 14.32 -14.31
C GLU A 660 -25.79 15.11 -13.94
N LEU A 661 -25.77 16.44 -14.08
CA LEU A 661 -26.96 17.27 -13.88
C LEU A 661 -28.05 17.03 -14.93
N HIS A 662 -27.66 16.82 -16.19
CA HIS A 662 -28.60 16.38 -17.22
C HIS A 662 -29.14 14.98 -16.95
N ARG A 663 -28.34 14.08 -16.38
CA ARG A 663 -28.79 12.75 -15.94
C ARG A 663 -29.82 12.87 -14.80
N SER A 664 -29.52 13.65 -13.76
CA SER A 664 -30.42 13.80 -12.60
C SER A 664 -31.73 14.54 -12.93
N SER A 665 -31.68 15.48 -13.88
CA SER A 665 -32.87 16.18 -14.40
C SER A 665 -33.67 15.38 -15.45
N GLY A 666 -33.25 14.16 -15.79
CA GLY A 666 -33.92 13.30 -16.77
C GLY A 666 -33.63 13.65 -18.25
N ALA A 667 -32.80 14.66 -18.52
CA ALA A 667 -32.33 15.04 -19.85
C ALA A 667 -31.17 14.17 -20.35
N ILE A 668 -31.30 12.84 -20.23
CA ILE A 668 -30.25 11.85 -20.51
C ILE A 668 -29.70 11.95 -21.93
N GLY A 669 -30.54 12.29 -22.91
CA GLY A 669 -30.12 12.49 -24.30
C GLY A 669 -29.15 13.67 -24.49
N GLU A 670 -29.27 14.71 -23.67
CA GLU A 670 -28.35 15.86 -23.67
C GLU A 670 -27.01 15.48 -23.07
N ALA A 671 -27.03 14.77 -21.92
CA ALA A 671 -25.82 14.25 -21.27
C ALA A 671 -24.99 13.38 -22.22
N ILE A 672 -25.65 12.47 -22.95
CA ILE A 672 -25.00 11.60 -23.95
C ILE A 672 -24.39 12.41 -25.08
N ARG A 673 -25.13 13.37 -25.65
CA ARG A 673 -24.65 14.19 -26.78
C ARG A 673 -23.42 15.00 -26.37
N LEU A 674 -23.45 15.54 -25.17
CA LEU A 674 -22.41 16.37 -24.57
C LEU A 674 -21.12 15.59 -24.36
N LEU A 675 -21.20 14.41 -23.72
CA LEU A 675 -20.04 13.54 -23.55
C LEU A 675 -19.50 13.05 -24.91
N GLN A 676 -20.35 12.68 -25.86
CA GLN A 676 -19.91 12.25 -27.19
C GLN A 676 -19.20 13.34 -27.99
N ALA A 677 -19.63 14.60 -27.85
CA ALA A 677 -19.00 15.73 -28.51
C ALA A 677 -17.57 15.94 -28.00
N ASP A 678 -17.37 15.88 -26.68
CA ASP A 678 -16.06 16.10 -26.08
C ASP A 678 -15.12 14.88 -26.22
N VAL A 679 -15.65 13.65 -26.31
CA VAL A 679 -14.85 12.46 -26.70
C VAL A 679 -14.22 12.64 -28.08
N ALA A 680 -14.90 13.33 -29.01
CA ALA A 680 -14.40 13.52 -30.36
C ALA A 680 -13.29 14.59 -30.47
N VAL A 681 -13.17 15.47 -29.48
CA VAL A 681 -12.25 16.61 -29.47
C VAL A 681 -11.11 16.42 -28.46
N ALA A 682 -11.22 15.48 -27.52
CA ALA A 682 -10.18 15.15 -26.56
C ALA A 682 -8.89 14.66 -27.25
N GLU A 683 -7.76 15.28 -26.92
CA GLU A 683 -6.43 14.97 -27.49
C GLU A 683 -5.65 13.97 -26.62
N GLU A 684 -5.88 13.97 -25.30
CA GLU A 684 -5.15 13.11 -24.36
C GLU A 684 -5.88 11.76 -24.12
N PRO A 685 -5.15 10.62 -24.14
CA PRO A 685 -5.74 9.29 -23.93
C PRO A 685 -6.58 9.17 -22.64
N GLU A 686 -6.10 9.73 -21.54
CA GLU A 686 -6.78 9.69 -20.24
C GLU A 686 -8.15 10.39 -20.27
N GLN A 687 -8.25 11.53 -20.96
CA GLN A 687 -9.51 12.26 -21.12
C GLN A 687 -10.53 11.44 -21.92
N VAL A 688 -10.07 10.77 -22.98
CA VAL A 688 -10.91 9.88 -23.80
C VAL A 688 -11.41 8.68 -22.98
N VAL A 689 -10.56 8.08 -22.15
CA VAL A 689 -10.96 6.97 -21.27
C VAL A 689 -12.02 7.42 -20.27
N ARG A 690 -11.77 8.51 -19.53
CA ARG A 690 -12.68 9.03 -18.51
C ARG A 690 -14.06 9.38 -19.08
N LEU A 691 -14.10 10.09 -20.21
CA LEU A 691 -15.37 10.42 -20.88
C LEU A 691 -16.16 9.18 -21.37
N ARG A 692 -15.44 8.13 -21.81
CA ARG A 692 -16.08 6.87 -22.23
C ARG A 692 -16.60 6.06 -21.04
N GLU A 693 -15.95 6.14 -19.88
CA GLU A 693 -16.42 5.56 -18.63
C GLU A 693 -17.72 6.22 -18.17
N GLU A 694 -17.75 7.56 -18.12
CA GLU A 694 -18.98 8.32 -17.80
C GLU A 694 -20.12 7.99 -18.77
N LEU A 695 -19.82 7.93 -20.06
CA LEU A 695 -20.80 7.56 -21.07
C LEU A 695 -21.32 6.12 -20.84
N ALA A 696 -20.44 5.20 -20.44
CA ALA A 696 -20.82 3.83 -20.12
C ALA A 696 -21.72 3.77 -18.87
N GLU A 697 -21.42 4.54 -17.83
CA GLU A 697 -22.27 4.63 -16.63
C GLU A 697 -23.67 5.15 -16.94
N ILE A 698 -23.79 6.17 -17.80
CA ILE A 698 -25.10 6.68 -18.23
C ILE A 698 -25.89 5.59 -18.95
N TRP A 699 -25.28 4.87 -19.89
CA TRP A 699 -25.95 3.76 -20.57
C TRP A 699 -26.32 2.61 -19.62
N GLN A 700 -25.45 2.31 -18.66
CA GLN A 700 -25.69 1.31 -17.62
C GLN A 700 -26.88 1.68 -16.73
N ALA A 701 -26.97 2.93 -16.28
CA ALA A 701 -28.09 3.45 -15.51
C ALA A 701 -29.43 3.41 -16.28
N GLN A 702 -29.39 3.44 -17.62
CA GLN A 702 -30.56 3.27 -18.48
C GLN A 702 -30.92 1.80 -18.77
N GLY A 703 -30.16 0.83 -18.23
CA GLY A 703 -30.33 -0.59 -18.53
C GLY A 703 -29.84 -0.99 -19.94
N GLU A 704 -29.13 -0.11 -20.63
CA GLU A 704 -28.63 -0.29 -22.00
C GLU A 704 -27.20 -0.86 -21.98
N TYR A 705 -27.02 -2.00 -21.31
CA TYR A 705 -25.71 -2.57 -21.00
C TYR A 705 -24.81 -2.81 -22.22
N LEU A 706 -25.39 -3.20 -23.38
CA LEU A 706 -24.62 -3.39 -24.61
C LEU A 706 -24.00 -2.09 -25.15
N LYS A 707 -24.68 -0.95 -24.98
CA LYS A 707 -24.16 0.36 -25.37
C LYS A 707 -23.06 0.80 -24.41
N ALA A 708 -23.21 0.51 -23.12
CA ALA A 708 -22.19 0.75 -22.11
C ALA A 708 -20.91 -0.04 -22.39
N GLU A 709 -21.03 -1.36 -22.60
CA GLU A 709 -19.89 -2.23 -22.93
C GLU A 709 -19.17 -1.78 -24.20
N LYS A 710 -19.91 -1.36 -25.23
CA LYS A 710 -19.32 -0.93 -26.49
C LYS A 710 -18.39 0.28 -26.31
N GLN A 711 -18.63 1.17 -25.36
CA GLN A 711 -17.72 2.29 -25.09
C GLN A 711 -16.40 1.81 -24.49
N LEU A 712 -16.47 0.95 -23.47
CA LEU A 712 -15.28 0.43 -22.79
C LEU A 712 -14.48 -0.54 -23.68
N LEU A 713 -15.15 -1.36 -24.50
CA LEU A 713 -14.49 -2.24 -25.48
C LEU A 713 -13.74 -1.44 -26.56
N ARG A 714 -14.25 -0.25 -26.95
CA ARG A 714 -13.51 0.65 -27.84
C ARG A 714 -12.24 1.17 -27.16
N THR A 715 -12.30 1.49 -25.87
CA THR A 715 -11.12 1.89 -25.10
C THR A 715 -10.05 0.80 -25.11
N LEU A 716 -10.43 -0.45 -24.82
CA LEU A 716 -9.52 -1.59 -24.85
C LEU A 716 -8.91 -1.87 -26.23
N ARG A 717 -9.65 -1.57 -27.30
CA ARG A 717 -9.17 -1.73 -28.69
C ARG A 717 -8.24 -0.61 -29.11
N ASP A 718 -8.58 0.63 -28.78
CA ASP A 718 -7.85 1.81 -29.23
C ASP A 718 -6.52 1.96 -28.44
N TYR A 719 -6.44 1.40 -27.22
CA TYR A 719 -5.26 1.40 -26.36
C TYR A 719 -4.90 -0.04 -25.91
N PRO A 720 -4.05 -0.77 -26.66
CA PRO A 720 -3.79 -2.20 -26.42
C PRO A 720 -2.59 -2.52 -25.49
N LYS A 721 -1.84 -1.52 -25.01
CA LYS A 721 -0.68 -1.74 -24.11
C LYS A 721 -1.11 -1.72 -22.65
N GLU A 722 -0.69 -2.71 -21.86
CA GLU A 722 -1.06 -2.85 -20.45
C GLU A 722 -0.66 -1.61 -19.63
N SER A 723 -1.68 -1.00 -19.00
CA SER A 723 -1.62 0.20 -18.17
C SER A 723 -2.86 0.25 -17.27
N ASP A 724 -2.83 1.06 -16.21
CA ASP A 724 -3.92 1.21 -15.22
C ASP A 724 -5.27 1.57 -15.85
N TYR A 725 -5.28 2.21 -17.02
CA TYR A 725 -6.50 2.55 -17.77
C TYR A 725 -7.23 1.30 -18.30
N ILE A 726 -6.49 0.29 -18.75
CA ILE A 726 -7.05 -0.98 -19.25
C ILE A 726 -7.66 -1.77 -18.09
N ALA A 727 -6.97 -1.79 -16.95
CA ALA A 727 -7.41 -2.47 -15.74
C ALA A 727 -8.74 -1.88 -15.22
N ARG A 728 -8.83 -0.55 -15.13
CA ARG A 728 -10.07 0.16 -14.77
C ARG A 728 -11.22 -0.13 -15.74
N ALA A 729 -10.97 -0.06 -17.05
CA ALA A 729 -11.98 -0.38 -18.06
C ALA A 729 -12.46 -1.84 -17.96
N ARG A 730 -11.57 -2.80 -17.66
CA ARG A 730 -11.92 -4.21 -17.44
C ARG A 730 -12.75 -4.41 -16.16
N LEU A 731 -12.40 -3.76 -15.05
CA LEU A 731 -13.18 -3.78 -13.80
C LEU A 731 -14.60 -3.23 -14.01
N ARG A 732 -14.73 -2.10 -14.73
CA ARG A 732 -16.04 -1.53 -15.07
C ARG A 732 -16.85 -2.45 -15.98
N LEU A 733 -16.22 -3.08 -16.97
CA LEU A 733 -16.87 -4.10 -17.81
C LEU A 733 -17.36 -5.29 -16.99
N ALA A 734 -16.60 -5.73 -15.97
CA ALA A 734 -17.03 -6.79 -15.07
C ALA A 734 -18.31 -6.40 -14.31
N GLY A 735 -18.36 -5.19 -13.74
CA GLY A 735 -19.55 -4.66 -13.06
C GLY A 735 -20.78 -4.51 -13.98
N ILE A 736 -20.58 -4.06 -15.22
CA ILE A 736 -21.67 -3.98 -16.22
C ILE A 736 -22.18 -5.37 -16.59
N ALA A 737 -21.27 -6.33 -16.79
CA ALA A 737 -21.65 -7.72 -17.08
C ALA A 737 -22.43 -8.34 -15.91
N ASP A 738 -22.01 -8.06 -14.67
CA ASP A 738 -22.70 -8.49 -13.46
C ASP A 738 -24.14 -7.97 -13.41
N GLN A 739 -24.33 -6.66 -13.50
CA GLN A 739 -25.66 -6.05 -13.47
C GLN A 739 -26.57 -6.48 -14.63
N ALA A 740 -25.98 -6.83 -15.77
CA ALA A 740 -26.69 -7.41 -16.91
C ALA A 740 -27.08 -8.89 -16.69
N GLY A 741 -26.83 -9.46 -15.50
CA GLY A 741 -27.09 -10.86 -15.17
C GLY A 741 -26.11 -11.86 -15.80
N ARG A 742 -25.02 -11.38 -16.41
CA ARG A 742 -24.01 -12.21 -17.09
C ARG A 742 -22.84 -12.50 -16.17
N VAL A 743 -23.09 -13.34 -15.16
CA VAL A 743 -22.11 -13.68 -14.11
C VAL A 743 -20.82 -14.32 -14.65
N GLY A 744 -20.93 -15.24 -15.62
CA GLY A 744 -19.75 -15.90 -16.21
C GLY A 744 -18.77 -14.93 -16.87
N PRO A 745 -19.23 -14.07 -17.80
CA PRO A 745 -18.42 -12.99 -18.36
C PRO A 745 -17.86 -12.02 -17.30
N ALA A 746 -18.62 -11.69 -16.25
CA ALA A 746 -18.14 -10.83 -15.18
C ALA A 746 -16.95 -11.46 -14.42
N ILE A 747 -17.06 -12.74 -14.04
CA ILE A 747 -15.98 -13.51 -13.40
C ILE A 747 -14.73 -13.54 -14.28
N ALA A 748 -14.88 -13.81 -15.58
CA ALA A 748 -13.75 -13.85 -16.51
C ALA A 748 -13.00 -12.51 -16.54
N ARG A 749 -13.72 -11.38 -16.50
CA ARG A 749 -13.11 -10.04 -16.51
C ARG A 749 -12.44 -9.67 -15.19
N TYR A 750 -12.99 -10.07 -14.06
CA TYR A 750 -12.30 -9.92 -12.78
C TYR A 750 -10.98 -10.72 -12.77
N ARG A 751 -11.00 -11.96 -13.26
CA ARG A 751 -9.80 -12.80 -13.34
C ARG A 751 -8.72 -12.21 -14.26
N GLU A 752 -9.11 -11.68 -15.43
CA GLU A 752 -8.18 -10.97 -16.32
C GLU A 752 -7.47 -9.79 -15.65
N VAL A 753 -8.12 -9.10 -14.70
CA VAL A 753 -7.49 -7.99 -13.95
C VAL A 753 -6.63 -8.52 -12.80
N ALA A 754 -7.07 -9.58 -12.12
CA ALA A 754 -6.29 -10.20 -11.05
C ALA A 754 -4.95 -10.78 -11.53
N GLU A 755 -4.89 -11.25 -12.79
CA GLU A 755 -3.69 -11.82 -13.43
C GLU A 755 -2.79 -10.77 -14.12
N ALA A 756 -3.26 -9.52 -14.29
CA ALA A 756 -2.52 -8.47 -14.99
C ALA A 756 -1.43 -7.82 -14.13
N ASP A 757 -0.41 -7.20 -14.76
CA ASP A 757 0.63 -6.44 -14.05
C ASP A 757 0.14 -5.02 -13.70
N VAL A 758 -0.74 -4.95 -12.69
CA VAL A 758 -1.38 -3.72 -12.20
C VAL A 758 -1.17 -3.55 -10.70
N ASP A 759 -1.51 -2.37 -10.17
CA ASP A 759 -1.36 -2.06 -8.75
C ASP A 759 -2.14 -3.03 -7.83
N ALA A 760 -1.67 -3.12 -6.58
CA ALA A 760 -2.17 -4.10 -5.62
C ALA A 760 -3.63 -3.86 -5.21
N GLN A 761 -4.10 -2.61 -5.24
CA GLN A 761 -5.48 -2.25 -4.89
C GLN A 761 -6.45 -2.69 -5.99
N MET A 762 -6.09 -2.53 -7.27
CA MET A 762 -6.89 -3.04 -8.39
C MET A 762 -6.92 -4.57 -8.41
N LYS A 763 -5.80 -5.24 -8.13
CA LYS A 763 -5.77 -6.71 -7.95
C LYS A 763 -6.69 -7.17 -6.84
N ALA A 764 -6.60 -6.54 -5.66
CA ALA A 764 -7.47 -6.86 -4.52
C ALA A 764 -8.95 -6.64 -4.84
N SER A 765 -9.28 -5.53 -5.51
CA SER A 765 -10.65 -5.22 -5.93
C SER A 765 -11.20 -6.25 -6.93
N ALA A 766 -10.35 -6.73 -7.84
CA ALA A 766 -10.73 -7.75 -8.81
C ALA A 766 -10.99 -9.11 -8.14
N LEU A 767 -10.07 -9.53 -7.27
CA LEU A 767 -10.20 -10.78 -6.50
C LEU A 767 -11.43 -10.78 -5.60
N PHE A 768 -11.69 -9.66 -4.91
CA PHE A 768 -12.87 -9.50 -4.08
C PHE A 768 -14.16 -9.48 -4.91
N GLY A 769 -14.17 -8.81 -6.07
CA GLY A 769 -15.29 -8.83 -7.00
C GLY A 769 -15.63 -10.23 -7.52
N GLU A 770 -14.62 -11.03 -7.88
CA GLU A 770 -14.82 -12.44 -8.23
C GLU A 770 -15.38 -13.25 -7.06
N ALA A 771 -14.83 -13.06 -5.85
CA ALA A 771 -15.29 -13.74 -4.65
C ALA A 771 -16.76 -13.43 -4.31
N ALA A 772 -17.17 -12.16 -4.40
CA ALA A 772 -18.55 -11.75 -4.16
C ALA A 772 -19.53 -12.40 -5.15
N LEU A 773 -19.16 -12.49 -6.43
CA LEU A 773 -19.97 -13.19 -7.44
C LEU A 773 -20.07 -14.69 -7.16
N LEU A 774 -18.98 -15.31 -6.74
CA LEU A 774 -18.95 -16.73 -6.37
C LEU A 774 -19.82 -17.01 -5.14
N ARG A 775 -19.79 -16.15 -4.10
CA ARG A 775 -20.72 -16.21 -2.95
C ARG A 775 -22.17 -16.18 -3.45
N ARG A 776 -22.52 -15.22 -4.31
CA ARG A 776 -23.89 -15.03 -4.81
C ARG A 776 -24.44 -16.20 -5.63
N ILE A 777 -23.59 -16.95 -6.34
CA ILE A 777 -24.01 -18.16 -7.09
C ILE A 777 -23.89 -19.46 -6.30
N GLY A 778 -23.75 -19.37 -4.97
CA GLY A 778 -23.69 -20.54 -4.08
C GLY A 778 -22.35 -21.29 -4.13
N GLN A 779 -21.29 -20.67 -4.66
CA GLN A 779 -19.92 -21.21 -4.69
C GLN A 779 -19.03 -20.58 -3.60
N GLY A 780 -19.59 -20.35 -2.40
CA GLY A 780 -18.89 -19.70 -1.28
C GLY A 780 -17.56 -20.36 -0.88
N THR A 781 -17.44 -21.68 -1.00
CA THR A 781 -16.17 -22.39 -0.72
C THR A 781 -15.02 -22.02 -1.67
N LYS A 782 -15.32 -21.53 -2.88
CA LYS A 782 -14.31 -21.01 -3.82
C LYS A 782 -14.03 -19.51 -3.60
N ALA A 783 -14.94 -18.80 -2.94
CA ALA A 783 -14.79 -17.37 -2.66
C ALA A 783 -13.79 -17.11 -1.52
N LEU A 784 -13.78 -17.96 -0.48
CA LEU A 784 -12.87 -17.83 0.68
C LEU A 784 -11.37 -17.66 0.30
N PRO A 785 -10.75 -18.54 -0.52
CA PRO A 785 -9.33 -18.38 -0.86
C PRO A 785 -9.06 -17.14 -1.71
N LEU A 786 -10.05 -16.64 -2.46
CA LEU A 786 -9.92 -15.39 -3.21
C LEU A 786 -9.99 -14.17 -2.29
N MET A 787 -10.83 -14.20 -1.26
CA MET A 787 -10.85 -13.18 -0.21
C MET A 787 -9.54 -13.14 0.56
N ASP A 788 -8.96 -14.31 0.89
CA ASP A 788 -7.64 -14.41 1.54
C ASP A 788 -6.54 -13.79 0.65
N LEU A 789 -6.53 -14.12 -0.64
CA LEU A 789 -5.59 -13.54 -1.59
C LEU A 789 -5.82 -12.03 -1.78
N ALA A 790 -7.07 -11.56 -1.79
CA ALA A 790 -7.38 -10.14 -1.89
C ALA A 790 -6.86 -9.36 -0.67
N MET A 791 -7.02 -9.91 0.53
CA MET A 791 -6.45 -9.32 1.75
C MET A 791 -4.92 -9.29 1.66
N GLU A 792 -4.26 -10.38 1.25
CA GLU A 792 -2.80 -10.47 1.08
C GLU A 792 -2.24 -9.35 0.17
N LYS A 793 -2.98 -8.94 -0.86
CA LYS A 793 -2.55 -7.84 -1.75
C LYS A 793 -2.69 -6.46 -1.14
N LEU A 794 -3.45 -6.30 -0.06
CA LEU A 794 -3.63 -5.02 0.61
C LEU A 794 -2.69 -4.88 1.82
N PRO A 795 -2.15 -3.67 2.07
CA PRO A 795 -1.44 -3.37 3.31
C PRO A 795 -2.29 -3.67 4.54
N THR A 796 -1.65 -4.04 5.65
CA THR A 796 -2.34 -4.41 6.90
C THR A 796 -3.19 -3.27 7.47
N GLU A 797 -2.80 -2.02 7.25
CA GLU A 797 -3.50 -0.82 7.74
C GLU A 797 -4.60 -0.31 6.79
N HIS A 798 -4.86 -1.00 5.66
CA HIS A 798 -5.79 -0.53 4.65
C HIS A 798 -7.26 -0.85 5.02
N PRO A 799 -8.19 0.12 5.13
CA PRO A 799 -9.57 -0.13 5.60
C PRO A 799 -10.33 -1.17 4.77
N THR A 800 -10.13 -1.21 3.46
CA THR A 800 -10.74 -2.23 2.59
C THR A 800 -10.32 -3.66 2.96
N ARG A 801 -9.14 -3.86 3.53
CA ARG A 801 -8.71 -5.16 4.05
C ARG A 801 -9.59 -5.61 5.21
N GLY A 802 -9.91 -4.69 6.13
CA GLY A 802 -10.88 -4.92 7.19
C GLY A 802 -12.28 -5.20 6.66
N ALA A 803 -12.74 -4.46 5.65
CA ALA A 803 -14.05 -4.70 5.04
C ALA A 803 -14.13 -6.11 4.40
N ILE A 804 -13.07 -6.56 3.72
CA ILE A 804 -12.98 -7.92 3.17
C ILE A 804 -13.00 -8.96 4.31
N ALA A 805 -12.36 -8.68 5.45
CA ALA A 805 -12.37 -9.57 6.60
C ALA A 805 -13.78 -9.73 7.22
N VAL A 806 -14.58 -8.66 7.26
CA VAL A 806 -15.99 -8.70 7.70
C VAL A 806 -16.81 -9.59 6.75
N GLU A 807 -16.72 -9.36 5.45
CA GLU A 807 -17.42 -10.13 4.41
C GLU A 807 -17.03 -11.61 4.42
N ARG A 808 -15.76 -11.90 4.66
CA ARG A 808 -15.26 -13.26 4.85
C ARG A 808 -15.83 -13.91 6.11
N ALA A 809 -15.92 -13.17 7.21
CA ALA A 809 -16.49 -13.64 8.46
C ALA A 809 -17.98 -14.01 8.30
N GLU A 810 -18.75 -13.17 7.61
CA GLU A 810 -20.14 -13.50 7.25
C GLU A 810 -20.25 -14.77 6.42
N LEU A 811 -19.41 -14.91 5.39
CA LEU A 811 -19.41 -16.09 4.53
C LEU A 811 -19.06 -17.37 5.31
N LEU A 812 -18.16 -17.30 6.29
CA LEU A 812 -17.89 -18.43 7.18
C LEU A 812 -19.12 -18.82 8.00
N VAL A 813 -19.88 -17.84 8.48
CA VAL A 813 -21.13 -18.07 9.22
C VAL A 813 -22.19 -18.70 8.29
N GLU A 814 -22.35 -18.19 7.07
CA GLU A 814 -23.27 -18.75 6.05
C GLU A 814 -22.95 -20.21 5.71
N LEU A 815 -21.67 -20.55 5.60
CA LEU A 815 -21.21 -21.91 5.30
C LEU A 815 -21.25 -22.84 6.52
N GLY A 816 -21.58 -22.33 7.71
CA GLY A 816 -21.50 -23.08 8.96
C GLY A 816 -20.07 -23.52 9.31
N GLN A 817 -19.06 -22.78 8.83
CA GLN A 817 -17.63 -23.00 9.05
C GLN A 817 -17.02 -21.98 10.01
N SER A 818 -17.84 -21.10 10.60
CA SER A 818 -17.43 -20.14 11.62
C SER A 818 -17.04 -20.84 12.93
N SER A 819 -16.06 -20.25 13.62
CA SER A 819 -15.75 -20.54 15.02
C SER A 819 -15.44 -19.24 15.73
N ALA A 820 -15.54 -19.24 17.07
CA ALA A 820 -15.18 -18.06 17.86
C ALA A 820 -13.73 -17.63 17.60
N GLU A 821 -12.79 -18.58 17.52
CA GLU A 821 -11.38 -18.29 17.24
C GLU A 821 -11.17 -17.71 15.84
N ALA A 822 -11.89 -18.21 14.84
CA ALA A 822 -11.80 -17.68 13.47
C ALA A 822 -12.30 -16.24 13.40
N LEU A 823 -13.41 -15.92 14.09
CA LEU A 823 -13.96 -14.57 14.15
C LEU A 823 -13.12 -13.62 15.00
N GLU A 824 -12.51 -14.08 16.10
CA GLU A 824 -11.54 -13.30 16.88
C GLU A 824 -10.32 -12.93 16.03
N SER A 825 -9.83 -13.84 15.19
CA SER A 825 -8.75 -13.55 14.24
C SER A 825 -9.14 -12.49 13.21
N MET A 826 -10.37 -12.53 12.68
CA MET A 826 -10.86 -11.52 11.74
C MET A 826 -11.09 -10.16 12.41
N LEU A 827 -11.51 -10.16 13.68
CA LEU A 827 -11.69 -8.93 14.45
C LEU A 827 -10.35 -8.23 14.72
N GLU A 828 -9.33 -9.00 15.05
CA GLU A 828 -7.97 -8.47 15.22
C GLU A 828 -7.41 -7.91 13.90
N GLU A 829 -7.71 -8.57 12.77
CA GLU A 829 -7.38 -8.06 11.43
C GLU A 829 -8.09 -6.74 11.13
N ALA A 830 -9.40 -6.66 11.37
CA ALA A 830 -10.19 -5.44 11.17
C ALA A 830 -9.72 -4.28 12.08
N ARG A 831 -9.24 -4.58 13.29
CA ARG A 831 -8.65 -3.56 14.17
C ARG A 831 -7.32 -3.04 13.61
N ARG A 832 -6.43 -3.92 13.17
CA ARG A 832 -5.14 -3.52 12.56
C ARG A 832 -5.33 -2.70 11.29
N SER A 833 -6.39 -2.95 10.55
CA SER A 833 -6.71 -2.22 9.32
C SER A 833 -7.37 -0.85 9.54
N GLY A 834 -7.51 -0.39 10.80
CA GLY A 834 -8.19 0.86 11.13
C GLY A 834 -9.69 0.87 10.83
N LEU A 835 -10.32 -0.31 10.61
CA LEU A 835 -11.74 -0.39 10.24
C LEU A 835 -12.64 0.16 11.35
N GLU A 836 -12.23 0.00 12.62
CA GLU A 836 -12.98 0.48 13.79
C GLU A 836 -13.24 2.00 13.72
N GLU A 837 -12.29 2.78 13.19
CA GLU A 837 -12.44 4.24 13.02
C GLU A 837 -13.05 4.60 11.67
N ALA A 838 -12.68 3.90 10.60
CA ALA A 838 -13.11 4.21 9.23
C ALA A 838 -14.57 3.80 8.94
N GLN A 839 -15.00 2.65 9.47
CA GLN A 839 -16.33 2.06 9.25
C GLN A 839 -16.83 1.38 10.54
N PRO A 840 -17.22 2.17 11.55
CA PRO A 840 -17.55 1.66 12.88
C PRO A 840 -18.78 0.74 12.89
N VAL A 841 -19.71 0.88 11.94
CA VAL A 841 -20.87 -0.03 11.80
C VAL A 841 -20.41 -1.44 11.42
N ALA A 842 -19.62 -1.58 10.34
CA ALA A 842 -19.11 -2.87 9.87
C ALA A 842 -18.25 -3.61 10.92
N TYR A 843 -17.44 -2.86 11.67
CA TYR A 843 -16.67 -3.44 12.78
C TYR A 843 -17.57 -3.97 13.90
N ASN A 844 -18.65 -3.25 14.23
CA ASN A 844 -19.60 -3.71 15.25
C ASN A 844 -20.48 -4.88 14.76
N GLU A 845 -20.77 -4.98 13.47
CA GLU A 845 -21.42 -6.18 12.89
C GLU A 845 -20.56 -7.43 13.10
N LEU A 846 -19.24 -7.32 12.90
CA LEU A 846 -18.31 -8.42 13.19
C LEU A 846 -18.30 -8.83 14.67
N LEU A 847 -18.39 -7.86 15.59
CA LEU A 847 -18.54 -8.14 17.03
C LEU A 847 -19.86 -8.88 17.34
N VAL A 848 -20.94 -8.54 16.65
CA VAL A 848 -22.24 -9.22 16.77
C VAL A 848 -22.16 -10.66 16.25
N LEU A 849 -21.45 -10.91 15.15
CA LEU A 849 -21.19 -12.27 14.64
C LEU A 849 -20.38 -13.10 15.65
N LEU A 850 -19.33 -12.51 16.22
CA LEU A 850 -18.52 -13.16 17.26
C LEU A 850 -19.37 -13.52 18.49
N ALA A 851 -20.19 -12.60 18.97
CA ALA A 851 -21.11 -12.86 20.08
C ALA A 851 -22.07 -14.03 19.77
N GLY A 852 -22.48 -14.18 18.51
CA GLY A 852 -23.28 -15.33 18.07
C GLY A 852 -22.57 -16.67 18.17
N GLU A 853 -21.29 -16.76 17.77
CA GLU A 853 -20.50 -17.98 17.92
C GLU A 853 -20.19 -18.29 19.39
N LEU A 854 -19.96 -17.26 20.20
CA LEU A 854 -19.79 -17.42 21.66
C LEU A 854 -21.06 -17.97 22.33
N GLN A 855 -22.25 -17.53 21.89
CA GLN A 855 -23.53 -18.08 22.35
C GLN A 855 -23.68 -19.57 22.01
N LYS A 856 -23.31 -19.96 20.78
CA LYS A 856 -23.32 -21.38 20.37
C LYS A 856 -22.35 -22.23 21.19
N ALA A 857 -21.23 -21.64 21.64
CA ALA A 857 -20.25 -22.27 22.51
C ALA A 857 -20.61 -22.21 24.01
N GLU A 858 -21.84 -21.82 24.36
CA GLU A 858 -22.33 -21.65 25.75
C GLU A 858 -21.57 -20.60 26.58
N ARG A 859 -20.75 -19.74 25.93
CA ARG A 859 -20.01 -18.63 26.55
C ARG A 859 -20.87 -17.37 26.66
N HIS A 860 -22.02 -17.50 27.31
CA HIS A 860 -23.05 -16.44 27.34
C HIS A 860 -22.62 -15.15 28.05
N GLU A 861 -21.73 -15.20 29.04
CA GLU A 861 -21.22 -13.99 29.71
C GLU A 861 -20.31 -13.16 28.80
N ASP A 862 -19.39 -13.81 28.07
CA ASP A 862 -18.50 -13.15 27.11
C ASP A 862 -19.32 -12.50 25.99
N ALA A 863 -20.30 -13.23 25.45
CA ALA A 863 -21.22 -12.71 24.45
C ALA A 863 -22.01 -11.51 24.98
N LEU A 864 -22.54 -11.58 26.20
CA LEU A 864 -23.29 -10.46 26.80
C LEU A 864 -22.42 -9.21 26.94
N SER A 865 -21.19 -9.34 27.41
CA SER A 865 -20.24 -8.21 27.56
C SER A 865 -19.93 -7.52 26.22
N ILE A 866 -19.71 -8.29 25.16
CA ILE A 866 -19.49 -7.74 23.81
C ILE A 866 -20.73 -6.97 23.34
N LEU A 867 -21.91 -7.57 23.47
CA LEU A 867 -23.15 -6.97 22.99
C LEU A 867 -23.53 -5.70 23.78
N GLU A 868 -23.23 -5.64 25.09
CA GLU A 868 -23.36 -4.41 25.90
C GLU A 868 -22.49 -3.27 25.38
N ARG A 869 -21.26 -3.57 24.96
CA ARG A 869 -20.38 -2.57 24.33
C ARG A 869 -20.92 -2.11 22.99
N VAL A 870 -21.38 -3.04 22.14
CA VAL A 870 -21.97 -2.70 20.83
C VAL A 870 -23.19 -1.80 21.01
N ALA A 871 -24.11 -2.15 21.92
CA ALA A 871 -25.33 -1.37 22.18
C ALA A 871 -25.07 0.04 22.73
N GLN A 872 -23.91 0.27 23.36
CA GLN A 872 -23.48 1.57 23.90
C GLN A 872 -22.59 2.36 22.93
N SER A 873 -22.26 1.80 21.77
CA SER A 873 -21.38 2.44 20.79
C SER A 873 -22.06 3.60 20.05
N PRO A 874 -21.30 4.60 19.57
CA PRO A 874 -21.83 5.65 18.68
C PRO A 874 -22.44 5.07 17.39
N ALA A 875 -21.87 3.98 16.85
CA ALA A 875 -22.38 3.30 15.67
C ALA A 875 -23.81 2.77 15.86
N ALA A 876 -24.15 2.27 17.05
CA ALA A 876 -25.50 1.84 17.38
C ALA A 876 -26.49 3.02 17.56
N ALA A 877 -26.01 4.26 17.66
CA ALA A 877 -26.86 5.45 17.61
C ALA A 877 -27.10 5.91 16.16
N GLU A 878 -26.14 5.67 15.26
CA GLU A 878 -26.22 5.96 13.83
C GLU A 878 -27.03 4.92 13.07
N ASP A 879 -26.90 3.64 13.43
CA ASP A 879 -27.65 2.51 12.87
C ASP A 879 -28.54 1.84 13.95
N PRO A 880 -29.84 2.15 13.97
CA PRO A 880 -30.82 1.53 14.87
C PRO A 880 -30.91 0.00 14.73
N SER A 881 -30.62 -0.56 13.56
CA SER A 881 -30.70 -2.01 13.29
C SER A 881 -29.61 -2.77 14.04
N LEU A 882 -28.39 -2.23 14.09
CA LEU A 882 -27.27 -2.78 14.86
C LEU A 882 -27.58 -2.82 16.36
N ARG A 883 -28.19 -1.75 16.88
CA ARG A 883 -28.63 -1.68 18.29
C ARG A 883 -29.70 -2.73 18.59
N HIS A 884 -30.61 -2.95 17.65
CA HIS A 884 -31.68 -3.93 17.77
C HIS A 884 -31.13 -5.36 17.80
N VAL A 885 -30.29 -5.74 16.83
CA VAL A 885 -29.66 -7.08 16.79
C VAL A 885 -28.81 -7.32 18.04
N ALA A 886 -28.11 -6.30 18.53
CA ALA A 886 -27.37 -6.39 19.79
C ALA A 886 -28.30 -6.69 20.98
N LEU A 887 -29.42 -5.97 21.11
CA LEU A 887 -30.42 -6.17 22.17
C LEU A 887 -31.04 -7.57 22.12
N GLU A 888 -31.44 -8.06 20.94
CA GLU A 888 -32.00 -9.40 20.79
C GLU A 888 -31.03 -10.49 21.25
N ARG A 889 -29.75 -10.36 20.87
CA ARG A 889 -28.72 -11.30 21.30
C ARG A 889 -28.40 -11.17 22.79
N GLN A 890 -28.48 -9.98 23.39
CA GLN A 890 -28.33 -9.83 24.85
C GLN A 890 -29.41 -10.61 25.60
N VAL A 891 -30.66 -10.47 25.15
CA VAL A 891 -31.80 -11.23 25.67
C VAL A 891 -31.57 -12.73 25.51
N ALA A 892 -31.12 -13.18 24.33
CA ALA A 892 -30.80 -14.59 24.11
C ALA A 892 -29.70 -15.11 25.06
N SER A 893 -28.62 -14.33 25.30
CA SER A 893 -27.58 -14.67 26.27
C SER A 893 -28.10 -14.74 27.70
N LEU A 894 -28.91 -13.77 28.13
CA LEU A 894 -29.52 -13.75 29.47
C LEU A 894 -30.47 -14.94 29.67
N MET A 895 -31.25 -15.29 28.64
CA MET A 895 -32.12 -16.45 28.65
C MET A 895 -31.33 -17.76 28.70
N GLY A 896 -30.23 -17.87 27.93
CA GLY A 896 -29.30 -19.01 27.98
C GLY A 896 -28.67 -19.21 29.37
N MET A 897 -28.44 -18.12 30.11
CA MET A 897 -27.98 -18.14 31.51
C MET A 897 -29.10 -18.37 32.54
N GLY A 898 -30.36 -18.47 32.12
CA GLY A 898 -31.51 -18.57 33.03
C GLY A 898 -31.85 -17.28 33.79
N ARG A 899 -31.27 -16.13 33.42
CA ARG A 899 -31.47 -14.80 34.03
C ARG A 899 -32.70 -14.08 33.46
N ARG A 900 -33.85 -14.76 33.52
CA ARG A 900 -35.09 -14.33 32.84
C ARG A 900 -35.62 -12.96 33.31
N ALA A 901 -35.54 -12.68 34.60
CA ALA A 901 -35.99 -11.38 35.14
C ALA A 901 -35.19 -10.20 34.58
N GLU A 902 -33.90 -10.41 34.30
CA GLU A 902 -33.02 -9.39 33.73
C GLU A 902 -33.25 -9.23 32.24
N ALA A 903 -33.55 -10.32 31.52
CA ALA A 903 -33.98 -10.26 30.12
C ALA A 903 -35.29 -9.46 29.96
N ASP A 904 -36.28 -9.71 30.83
CA ASP A 904 -37.54 -8.95 30.84
C ASP A 904 -37.30 -7.46 31.21
N ASP A 905 -36.48 -7.16 32.22
CA ASP A 905 -36.15 -5.77 32.62
C ASP A 905 -35.37 -5.02 31.51
N LEU A 906 -34.46 -5.69 30.80
CA LEU A 906 -33.74 -5.12 29.66
C LEU A 906 -34.69 -4.76 28.51
N LEU A 907 -35.66 -5.62 28.22
CA LEU A 907 -36.72 -5.36 27.24
C LEU A 907 -37.65 -4.22 27.69
N ASP A 908 -37.97 -4.14 28.97
CA ASP A 908 -38.86 -3.10 29.52
C ASP A 908 -38.20 -1.71 29.56
N ARG A 909 -36.86 -1.64 29.63
CA ARG A 909 -36.07 -0.39 29.61
C ARG A 909 -35.70 0.10 28.22
N ALA A 910 -35.90 -0.71 27.18
CA ALA A 910 -35.60 -0.31 25.81
C ALA A 910 -36.51 0.88 25.40
N PRO A 911 -35.94 2.01 24.93
CA PRO A 911 -36.71 3.22 24.67
C PRO A 911 -37.75 3.01 23.57
N VAL A 912 -39.01 3.37 23.86
CA VAL A 912 -40.06 3.52 22.85
C VAL A 912 -39.86 4.87 22.18
N ALA A 913 -39.06 4.91 21.10
CA ALA A 913 -38.90 6.14 20.33
C ALA A 913 -40.25 6.56 19.73
N GLU A 914 -40.58 7.85 19.83
CA GLU A 914 -41.81 8.42 19.29
C GLU A 914 -41.87 8.29 17.76
N MET A 915 -43.09 8.05 17.28
CA MET A 915 -43.44 7.74 15.89
C MET A 915 -43.21 8.92 14.95
N SER A 916 -41.97 9.12 14.49
CA SER A 916 -41.68 9.82 13.23
C SER A 916 -40.28 9.44 12.76
N SER A 917 -40.18 8.79 11.59
CA SER A 917 -38.99 8.18 10.95
C SER A 917 -38.64 6.77 11.44
N GLY A 918 -37.96 5.97 10.61
CA GLY A 918 -37.83 4.49 10.60
C GLY A 918 -37.47 3.73 11.88
N VAL A 919 -37.30 4.41 13.01
CA VAL A 919 -37.13 3.84 14.37
C VAL A 919 -38.39 3.08 14.86
N ALA A 920 -39.51 3.17 14.14
CA ALA A 920 -40.76 2.51 14.48
C ALA A 920 -40.73 0.97 14.28
N GLU A 921 -39.95 0.45 13.35
CA GLU A 921 -39.89 -1.00 13.05
C GLU A 921 -39.08 -1.78 14.11
N ASP A 922 -38.01 -1.19 14.63
CA ASP A 922 -37.09 -1.84 15.59
C ASP A 922 -37.75 -2.17 16.93
N ASN A 923 -38.67 -1.31 17.37
CA ASN A 923 -39.42 -1.52 18.60
C ASN A 923 -40.53 -2.58 18.43
N CYS A 924 -41.09 -2.69 17.23
CA CYS A 924 -42.03 -3.75 16.88
C CYS A 924 -41.32 -5.10 16.76
N SER A 925 -40.09 -5.15 16.25
CA SER A 925 -39.28 -6.36 16.16
C SER A 925 -38.84 -6.88 17.54
N ALA A 926 -38.35 -6.01 18.44
CA ALA A 926 -37.95 -6.44 19.78
C ALA A 926 -39.12 -7.01 20.61
N ARG A 927 -40.30 -6.39 20.49
CA ARG A 927 -41.52 -6.89 21.13
C ARG A 927 -42.06 -8.16 20.45
N MET A 928 -41.80 -8.34 19.14
CA MET A 928 -42.10 -9.58 18.41
C MET A 928 -41.25 -10.74 18.95
N SER A 929 -39.95 -10.54 19.11
CA SER A 929 -39.02 -11.53 19.66
C SER A 929 -39.37 -11.93 21.10
N ARG A 930 -39.83 -10.97 21.93
CA ARG A 930 -40.39 -11.27 23.26
C ARG A 930 -41.64 -12.15 23.19
N ALA A 931 -42.61 -11.79 22.36
CA ALA A 931 -43.86 -12.53 22.23
C ALA A 931 -43.64 -13.93 21.65
N LYS A 932 -42.69 -14.08 20.71
CA LYS A 932 -42.25 -15.36 20.14
C LYS A 932 -41.59 -16.26 21.19
N SER A 933 -40.64 -15.72 21.96
CA SER A 933 -40.02 -16.46 23.07
C SER A 933 -41.05 -16.93 24.11
N ARG A 934 -42.07 -16.11 24.43
CA ARG A 934 -43.17 -16.52 25.32
C ARG A 934 -44.04 -17.62 24.71
N ALA A 935 -44.27 -17.60 23.39
CA ALA A 935 -44.98 -18.67 22.71
C ALA A 935 -44.20 -19.99 22.76
N GLU A 936 -42.90 -19.95 22.49
CA GLU A 936 -41.99 -21.11 22.50
C GLU A 936 -41.79 -21.71 23.90
N THR A 937 -41.85 -20.87 24.94
CA THR A 937 -41.72 -21.28 26.36
C THR A 937 -43.03 -21.69 27.03
N GLY A 938 -44.15 -21.69 26.29
CA GLY A 938 -45.44 -22.23 26.74
C GLY A 938 -46.42 -21.21 27.34
N GLU A 939 -46.10 -19.92 27.37
CA GLU A 939 -46.99 -18.83 27.82
C GLU A 939 -47.91 -18.34 26.70
N VAL A 940 -48.51 -19.29 25.98
CA VAL A 940 -49.10 -19.08 24.65
C VAL A 940 -50.24 -18.05 24.63
N ARG A 941 -51.01 -17.93 25.73
CA ARG A 941 -52.10 -16.94 25.85
C ARG A 941 -51.62 -15.50 26.04
N GLN A 942 -50.52 -15.32 26.76
CA GLN A 942 -49.92 -14.00 26.94
C GLN A 942 -49.23 -13.56 25.66
N ALA A 943 -48.47 -14.46 25.02
CA ALA A 943 -47.91 -14.25 23.69
C ALA A 943 -48.99 -13.86 22.66
N ALA A 944 -50.12 -14.57 22.62
CA ALA A 944 -51.22 -14.23 21.71
C ALA A 944 -51.82 -12.84 21.98
N THR A 945 -51.85 -12.38 23.24
CA THR A 945 -52.34 -11.05 23.59
C THR A 945 -51.33 -9.97 23.21
N GLU A 946 -50.04 -10.24 23.40
CA GLU A 946 -48.95 -9.37 22.98
C GLU A 946 -48.89 -9.23 21.46
N PHE A 947 -49.00 -10.34 20.70
CA PHE A 947 -49.11 -10.29 19.25
C PHE A 947 -50.30 -9.44 18.80
N LYS A 948 -51.47 -9.57 19.44
CA LYS A 948 -52.65 -8.74 19.13
C LYS A 948 -52.41 -7.26 19.41
N ASP A 949 -51.81 -6.91 20.55
CA ASP A 949 -51.47 -5.52 20.88
C ASP A 949 -50.43 -4.95 19.90
N LEU A 950 -49.46 -5.78 19.51
CA LEU A 950 -48.39 -5.42 18.58
C LEU A 950 -48.95 -5.17 17.19
N PHE A 951 -49.77 -6.06 16.65
CA PHE A 951 -50.42 -5.87 15.34
C PHE A 951 -51.47 -4.75 15.32
N ALA A 952 -52.01 -4.36 16.47
CA ALA A 952 -52.86 -3.17 16.58
C ALA A 952 -52.08 -1.84 16.47
N ARG A 953 -50.78 -1.86 16.77
CA ARG A 953 -49.91 -0.67 16.87
C ARG A 953 -48.86 -0.58 15.76
N CYS A 954 -48.36 -1.72 15.28
CA CYS A 954 -47.30 -1.88 14.29
C CYS A 954 -47.90 -2.35 12.97
N LEU A 955 -48.23 -1.42 12.06
CA LEU A 955 -49.03 -1.67 10.85
C LEU A 955 -48.23 -1.53 9.53
N GLU A 956 -46.89 -1.53 9.62
CA GLU A 956 -45.97 -1.49 8.47
C GLU A 956 -46.10 -2.76 7.61
N PRO A 957 -46.42 -2.66 6.30
CA PRO A 957 -46.69 -3.83 5.45
C PRO A 957 -45.54 -4.83 5.30
N ARG A 958 -44.28 -4.37 5.32
CA ARG A 958 -43.09 -5.24 5.17
C ARG A 958 -42.82 -6.04 6.44
N PHE A 959 -42.91 -5.41 7.61
CA PHE A 959 -42.79 -6.06 8.90
C PHE A 959 -43.81 -7.21 9.07
N LEU A 960 -45.07 -6.96 8.72
CA LEU A 960 -46.13 -7.97 8.79
C LEU A 960 -45.86 -9.16 7.84
N LEU A 961 -45.34 -8.89 6.64
CA LEU A 961 -45.12 -9.92 5.62
C LEU A 961 -44.21 -11.06 6.10
N HIS A 962 -43.10 -10.70 6.75
CA HIS A 962 -42.07 -11.65 7.17
C HIS A 962 -42.42 -12.35 8.49
N GLN A 963 -43.14 -11.67 9.39
CA GLN A 963 -43.36 -12.15 10.75
C GLN A 963 -44.64 -12.99 10.91
N LEU A 964 -45.66 -12.80 10.06
CA LEU A 964 -46.93 -13.52 10.19
C LEU A 964 -46.81 -15.04 10.09
N PRO A 965 -46.00 -15.62 9.16
CA PRO A 965 -45.82 -17.07 9.08
C PRO A 965 -45.17 -17.62 10.37
N GLU A 966 -44.14 -16.95 10.88
CA GLU A 966 -43.43 -17.38 12.10
C GLU A 966 -44.33 -17.33 13.34
N VAL A 967 -45.18 -16.29 13.45
CA VAL A 967 -46.15 -16.17 14.54
C VAL A 967 -47.21 -17.27 14.47
N ALA A 968 -47.71 -17.57 13.26
CA ALA A 968 -48.66 -18.64 13.06
C ALA A 968 -48.07 -19.99 13.47
N ASP A 969 -46.84 -20.29 13.02
CA ASP A 969 -46.14 -21.53 13.35
C ASP A 969 -45.83 -21.66 14.85
N ALA A 970 -45.37 -20.59 15.49
CA ALA A 970 -45.07 -20.60 16.93
C ALA A 970 -46.32 -20.88 17.77
N LEU A 971 -47.45 -20.22 17.46
CA LEU A 971 -48.71 -20.42 18.17
C LEU A 971 -49.33 -21.80 17.89
N VAL A 972 -49.24 -22.29 16.66
CA VAL A 972 -49.74 -23.63 16.28
C VAL A 972 -48.92 -24.73 16.95
N THR A 973 -47.59 -24.61 16.96
CA THR A 973 -46.67 -25.55 17.61
C THR A 973 -46.89 -25.57 19.12
N GLY A 974 -47.21 -24.43 19.72
CA GLY A 974 -47.65 -24.31 21.12
C GLY A 974 -49.08 -24.82 21.41
N GLY A 975 -49.78 -25.38 20.42
CA GLY A 975 -51.13 -25.94 20.59
C GLY A 975 -52.27 -24.91 20.60
N ALA A 976 -52.01 -23.64 20.29
CA ALA A 976 -52.97 -22.53 20.34
C ALA A 976 -53.46 -22.13 18.93
N ARG A 977 -53.97 -23.12 18.18
CA ARG A 977 -54.46 -22.91 16.81
C ARG A 977 -55.60 -21.88 16.72
N GLN A 978 -56.48 -21.82 17.73
CA GLN A 978 -57.58 -20.84 17.73
C GLN A 978 -57.07 -19.41 17.93
N GLU A 979 -56.05 -19.24 18.75
CA GLU A 979 -55.39 -17.97 19.01
C GLU A 979 -54.64 -17.48 17.76
N ALA A 980 -53.94 -18.38 17.04
CA ALA A 980 -53.32 -18.07 15.75
C ALA A 980 -54.35 -17.56 14.73
N VAL A 981 -55.51 -18.23 14.61
CA VAL A 981 -56.60 -17.79 13.73
C VAL A 981 -57.11 -16.40 14.12
N GLN A 982 -57.27 -16.11 15.42
CA GLN A 982 -57.72 -14.80 15.88
C GLN A 982 -56.71 -13.68 15.58
N VAL A 983 -55.41 -13.95 15.72
CA VAL A 983 -54.34 -13.01 15.40
C VAL A 983 -54.34 -12.69 13.90
N LEU A 984 -54.34 -13.71 13.05
CA LEU A 984 -54.34 -13.54 11.59
C LEU A 984 -55.63 -12.85 11.09
N THR A 985 -56.78 -13.18 11.69
CA THR A 985 -58.06 -12.50 11.38
C THR A 985 -58.00 -11.01 11.70
N ALA A 986 -57.40 -10.63 12.83
CA ALA A 986 -57.25 -9.23 13.21
C ALA A 986 -56.37 -8.45 12.21
N VAL A 987 -55.35 -9.10 11.63
CA VAL A 987 -54.48 -8.49 10.61
C VAL A 987 -55.19 -8.39 9.25
N ARG A 988 -55.90 -9.45 8.84
CA ARG A 988 -56.72 -9.47 7.61
C ARG A 988 -57.78 -8.37 7.63
N ASP A 989 -58.52 -8.24 8.72
CA ASP A 989 -59.65 -7.32 8.84
C ASP A 989 -59.24 -5.92 9.34
N GLY A 990 -57.95 -5.74 9.64
CA GLY A 990 -57.37 -4.53 10.21
C GLY A 990 -56.89 -3.50 9.18
N LYS A 991 -56.08 -2.54 9.66
CA LYS A 991 -55.52 -1.43 8.87
C LYS A 991 -54.26 -1.79 8.05
N ALA A 992 -53.84 -3.06 8.04
CA ALA A 992 -52.64 -3.50 7.33
C ALA A 992 -52.67 -3.13 5.83
N GLY A 993 -51.50 -3.01 5.18
CA GLY A 993 -51.44 -2.80 3.73
C GLY A 993 -52.09 -3.94 2.94
N VAL A 994 -52.41 -3.70 1.66
CA VAL A 994 -53.08 -4.70 0.80
C VAL A 994 -52.31 -6.02 0.75
N VAL A 995 -50.97 -5.95 0.69
CA VAL A 995 -50.09 -7.11 0.68
C VAL A 995 -50.07 -7.84 2.04
N GLY A 996 -50.01 -7.10 3.17
CA GLY A 996 -50.04 -7.72 4.50
C GLY A 996 -51.37 -8.43 4.80
N ARG A 997 -52.50 -7.90 4.29
CA ARG A 997 -53.78 -8.60 4.33
C ARG A 997 -53.78 -9.86 3.47
N GLN A 998 -53.19 -9.80 2.28
CA GLN A 998 -53.05 -10.96 1.38
C GLN A 998 -52.18 -12.07 2.01
N ALA A 999 -51.11 -11.72 2.72
CA ALA A 999 -50.29 -12.67 3.46
C ALA A 999 -51.07 -13.33 4.62
N ALA A 1000 -51.82 -12.54 5.39
CA ALA A 1000 -52.69 -13.08 6.44
C ALA A 1000 -53.76 -14.03 5.87
N GLN A 1001 -54.31 -13.73 4.69
CA GLN A 1001 -55.25 -14.60 3.98
C GLN A 1001 -54.62 -15.93 3.56
N LEU A 1002 -53.38 -15.92 3.04
CA LEU A 1002 -52.64 -17.14 2.71
C LEU A 1002 -52.46 -18.05 3.94
N GLU A 1003 -52.04 -17.49 5.07
CA GLU A 1003 -51.81 -18.26 6.30
C GLU A 1003 -53.12 -18.76 6.94
N LEU A 1004 -54.18 -17.95 6.95
CA LEU A 1004 -55.54 -18.42 7.32
C LEU A 1004 -55.98 -19.58 6.42
N GLY A 1005 -55.61 -19.50 5.14
CA GLY A 1005 -55.74 -20.54 4.16
C GLY A 1005 -55.06 -21.86 4.54
N ARG A 1006 -53.77 -21.81 4.89
CA ARG A 1006 -52.99 -22.96 5.38
C ARG A 1006 -53.58 -23.57 6.65
N LEU A 1007 -54.18 -22.75 7.49
CA LEU A 1007 -54.94 -23.19 8.67
C LEU A 1007 -56.33 -23.76 8.34
N GLY A 1008 -56.75 -23.76 7.08
CA GLY A 1008 -57.93 -24.45 6.57
C GLY A 1008 -59.03 -23.55 6.00
N SER A 1009 -58.84 -22.22 5.93
CA SER A 1009 -59.84 -21.30 5.36
C SER A 1009 -59.72 -21.20 3.84
N VAL A 1010 -60.45 -22.08 3.14
CA VAL A 1010 -60.46 -22.12 1.67
C VAL A 1010 -60.86 -20.78 1.03
N GLN A 1011 -61.78 -20.03 1.63
CA GLN A 1011 -62.22 -18.73 1.12
C GLN A 1011 -61.11 -17.67 1.20
N ASP A 1012 -60.28 -17.73 2.24
CA ASP A 1012 -59.13 -16.82 2.36
C ASP A 1012 -58.02 -17.19 1.37
N LEU A 1013 -57.81 -18.48 1.08
CA LEU A 1013 -56.94 -18.95 -0.01
C LEU A 1013 -57.35 -18.40 -1.37
N ASP A 1014 -58.65 -18.53 -1.70
CA ASP A 1014 -59.19 -18.06 -2.97
C ASP A 1014 -59.04 -16.53 -3.10
N ALA A 1015 -59.25 -15.78 -2.00
CA ALA A 1015 -59.02 -14.33 -1.97
C ALA A 1015 -57.53 -13.96 -2.11
N ALA A 1016 -56.62 -14.74 -1.51
CA ALA A 1016 -55.18 -14.50 -1.61
C ALA A 1016 -54.63 -14.70 -3.03
N MET A 1017 -55.26 -15.57 -3.83
CA MET A 1017 -54.91 -15.80 -5.23
C MET A 1017 -55.18 -14.61 -6.16
N GLU A 1018 -56.10 -13.72 -5.77
CA GLU A 1018 -56.52 -12.52 -6.52
C GLU A 1018 -55.78 -11.25 -6.07
N GLY A 1019 -54.93 -11.34 -5.05
CA GLY A 1019 -54.23 -10.18 -4.52
C GLY A 1019 -53.06 -9.68 -5.38
N PRO A 1020 -52.59 -8.45 -5.13
CA PRO A 1020 -51.63 -7.75 -6.00
C PRO A 1020 -50.20 -8.30 -5.93
N ASP A 1021 -49.82 -9.00 -4.85
CA ASP A 1021 -48.51 -9.63 -4.74
C ASP A 1021 -48.50 -10.96 -5.49
N ARG A 1022 -47.65 -11.04 -6.51
CA ARG A 1022 -47.58 -12.21 -7.42
C ARG A 1022 -46.96 -13.43 -6.75
N GLY A 1023 -46.00 -13.25 -5.84
CA GLY A 1023 -45.36 -14.35 -5.11
C GLY A 1023 -46.34 -15.02 -4.16
N LEU A 1024 -47.03 -14.23 -3.33
CA LEU A 1024 -48.09 -14.71 -2.44
C LEU A 1024 -49.26 -15.33 -3.21
N ALA A 1025 -49.68 -14.71 -4.33
CA ALA A 1025 -50.73 -15.27 -5.17
C ALA A 1025 -50.32 -16.61 -5.81
N ALA A 1026 -49.06 -16.75 -6.24
CA ALA A 1026 -48.53 -18.01 -6.75
C ALA A 1026 -48.48 -19.09 -5.67
N LEU A 1027 -48.04 -18.75 -4.45
CA LEU A 1027 -48.07 -19.65 -3.30
C LEU A 1027 -49.50 -20.06 -2.93
N ALA A 1028 -50.45 -19.12 -2.91
CA ALA A 1028 -51.86 -19.42 -2.68
C ALA A 1028 -52.43 -20.39 -3.72
N ARG A 1029 -52.05 -20.25 -4.99
CA ARG A 1029 -52.42 -21.19 -6.06
C ARG A 1029 -51.84 -22.58 -5.81
N VAL A 1030 -50.59 -22.68 -5.37
CA VAL A 1030 -49.96 -23.96 -5.02
C VAL A 1030 -50.69 -24.62 -3.84
N GLU A 1031 -50.91 -23.90 -2.74
CA GLU A 1031 -51.60 -24.42 -1.55
C GLU A 1031 -53.04 -24.83 -1.87
N ARG A 1032 -53.74 -24.05 -2.71
CA ARG A 1032 -55.09 -24.40 -3.19
C ARG A 1032 -55.08 -25.66 -4.05
N ALA A 1033 -54.06 -25.82 -4.90
CA ALA A 1033 -53.86 -27.03 -5.68
C ALA A 1033 -53.56 -28.25 -4.79
N GLU A 1034 -52.73 -28.10 -3.75
CA GLU A 1034 -52.49 -29.16 -2.76
C GLU A 1034 -53.77 -29.55 -2.03
N HIS A 1035 -54.63 -28.58 -1.69
CA HIS A 1035 -55.93 -28.87 -1.09
C HIS A 1035 -56.82 -29.70 -2.02
N TYR A 1036 -56.93 -29.31 -3.30
CA TYR A 1036 -57.65 -30.12 -4.30
C TYR A 1036 -57.03 -31.51 -4.49
N ALA A 1037 -55.70 -31.61 -4.47
CA ALA A 1037 -55.00 -32.88 -4.58
C ALA A 1037 -55.27 -33.79 -3.37
N ALA A 1038 -55.27 -33.23 -2.16
CA ALA A 1038 -55.59 -33.96 -0.93
C ALA A 1038 -57.04 -34.48 -0.92
N GLU A 1039 -57.97 -33.76 -1.55
CA GLU A 1039 -59.35 -34.19 -1.75
C GLU A 1039 -59.54 -35.12 -2.97
N GLY A 1040 -58.46 -35.49 -3.66
CA GLY A 1040 -58.48 -36.37 -4.83
C GLY A 1040 -58.94 -35.70 -6.13
N MET A 1041 -59.13 -34.38 -6.14
CA MET A 1041 -59.59 -33.58 -7.28
C MET A 1041 -58.43 -33.12 -8.17
N LEU A 1042 -57.59 -34.06 -8.64
CA LEU A 1042 -56.38 -33.77 -9.42
C LEU A 1042 -56.61 -32.95 -10.70
N ALA A 1043 -57.78 -33.07 -11.32
CA ALA A 1043 -58.16 -32.28 -12.50
C ALA A 1043 -58.32 -30.77 -12.21
N HIS A 1044 -58.58 -30.41 -10.95
CA HIS A 1044 -58.69 -29.02 -10.49
C HIS A 1044 -57.35 -28.49 -9.99
N ALA A 1045 -56.46 -29.37 -9.50
CA ALA A 1045 -55.11 -29.01 -9.06
C ALA A 1045 -54.16 -28.70 -10.22
N GLU A 1046 -54.22 -29.48 -11.31
CA GLU A 1046 -53.35 -29.31 -12.48
C GLU A 1046 -53.33 -27.88 -13.09
N PRO A 1047 -54.46 -27.23 -13.39
CA PRO A 1047 -54.44 -25.90 -13.99
C PRO A 1047 -53.80 -24.85 -13.07
N LEU A 1048 -53.89 -25.03 -11.75
CA LEU A 1048 -53.30 -24.12 -10.77
C LEU A 1048 -51.78 -24.25 -10.72
N TRP A 1049 -51.24 -25.47 -10.64
CA TRP A 1049 -49.79 -25.67 -10.74
C TRP A 1049 -49.25 -25.19 -12.09
N LYS A 1050 -49.95 -25.47 -13.18
CA LYS A 1050 -49.53 -25.03 -14.52
C LYS A 1050 -49.51 -23.51 -14.65
N ALA A 1051 -50.52 -22.81 -14.12
CA ALA A 1051 -50.55 -21.35 -14.11
C ALA A 1051 -49.32 -20.74 -13.42
N VAL A 1052 -48.83 -21.36 -12.35
CA VAL A 1052 -47.60 -20.94 -11.64
C VAL A 1052 -46.34 -21.17 -12.49
N LEU A 1053 -46.30 -22.22 -13.31
CA LEU A 1053 -45.16 -22.53 -14.19
C LEU A 1053 -45.13 -21.70 -15.47
N ASP A 1054 -46.30 -21.36 -16.01
CA ASP A 1054 -46.45 -20.56 -17.24
C ASP A 1054 -46.16 -19.07 -17.00
N GLU A 1055 -46.16 -18.62 -15.74
CA GLU A 1055 -45.84 -17.25 -15.37
C GLU A 1055 -44.30 -17.01 -15.43
N PRO A 1056 -43.80 -16.07 -16.28
CA PRO A 1056 -42.38 -15.96 -16.60
C PRO A 1056 -41.51 -15.32 -15.51
N ALA A 1057 -42.11 -14.81 -14.44
CA ALA A 1057 -41.44 -14.12 -13.33
C ALA A 1057 -41.77 -14.75 -11.96
N THR A 1058 -42.18 -16.02 -11.92
CA THR A 1058 -42.52 -16.71 -10.67
C THR A 1058 -41.28 -16.96 -9.83
N GLU A 1059 -41.38 -16.66 -8.53
CA GLU A 1059 -40.34 -16.95 -7.56
C GLU A 1059 -39.96 -18.45 -7.53
N PRO A 1060 -38.69 -18.79 -7.26
CA PRO A 1060 -38.20 -20.16 -7.36
C PRO A 1060 -38.90 -21.17 -6.44
N VAL A 1061 -39.35 -20.75 -5.25
CA VAL A 1061 -40.01 -21.63 -4.27
C VAL A 1061 -41.40 -22.09 -4.74
N PRO A 1062 -42.38 -21.20 -5.03
CA PRO A 1062 -43.67 -21.63 -5.58
C PRO A 1062 -43.54 -22.34 -6.93
N ARG A 1063 -42.56 -21.96 -7.76
CA ARG A 1063 -42.26 -22.65 -9.02
C ARG A 1063 -41.77 -24.09 -8.78
N GLY A 1064 -40.85 -24.29 -7.85
CA GLY A 1064 -40.34 -25.61 -7.47
C GLY A 1064 -41.42 -26.50 -6.83
N LEU A 1065 -42.27 -25.93 -5.98
CA LEU A 1065 -43.42 -26.65 -5.40
C LEU A 1065 -44.45 -27.05 -6.46
N ALA A 1066 -44.74 -26.18 -7.43
CA ALA A 1066 -45.60 -26.50 -8.56
C ALA A 1066 -45.00 -27.60 -9.45
N LEU A 1067 -43.68 -27.59 -9.70
CA LEU A 1067 -42.98 -28.67 -10.40
C LEU A 1067 -43.05 -29.99 -9.63
N ILE A 1068 -42.92 -29.98 -8.30
CA ILE A 1068 -43.12 -31.17 -7.46
C ILE A 1068 -44.57 -31.67 -7.52
N GLY A 1069 -45.56 -30.76 -7.54
CA GLY A 1069 -46.98 -31.09 -7.77
C GLY A 1069 -47.19 -31.76 -9.13
N MET A 1070 -46.65 -31.17 -10.21
CA MET A 1070 -46.72 -31.74 -11.56
C MET A 1070 -45.97 -33.07 -11.68
N GLY A 1071 -44.85 -33.25 -10.99
CA GLY A 1071 -44.13 -34.52 -10.91
C GLY A 1071 -44.95 -35.62 -10.23
N ARG A 1072 -45.60 -35.30 -9.11
CA ARG A 1072 -46.54 -36.22 -8.43
C ARG A 1072 -47.75 -36.55 -9.31
N LEU A 1073 -48.31 -35.56 -10.00
CA LEU A 1073 -49.42 -35.75 -10.94
C LEU A 1073 -49.03 -36.65 -12.12
N ALA A 1074 -47.85 -36.43 -12.72
CA ALA A 1074 -47.32 -37.25 -13.80
C ALA A 1074 -47.07 -38.70 -13.34
N ALA A 1075 -46.53 -38.87 -12.13
CA ALA A 1075 -46.38 -40.19 -11.51
C ALA A 1075 -47.74 -40.88 -11.29
N ALA A 1076 -48.75 -40.15 -10.79
CA ALA A 1076 -50.11 -40.67 -10.62
C ALA A 1076 -50.80 -41.04 -11.95
N ARG A 1077 -50.41 -40.39 -13.05
CA ARG A 1077 -50.84 -40.72 -14.43
C ARG A 1077 -50.02 -41.83 -15.09
N ASN A 1078 -49.09 -42.44 -14.35
CA ASN A 1078 -48.20 -43.49 -14.83
C ASN A 1078 -47.28 -43.02 -15.99
N ASP A 1079 -46.83 -41.76 -15.95
CA ASP A 1079 -45.85 -41.18 -16.87
C ASP A 1079 -44.55 -40.85 -16.10
N PRO A 1080 -43.70 -41.86 -15.84
CA PRO A 1080 -42.53 -41.70 -14.97
C PRO A 1080 -41.40 -40.89 -15.60
N ASP A 1081 -41.35 -40.77 -16.94
CA ASP A 1081 -40.34 -39.96 -17.62
C ASP A 1081 -40.62 -38.47 -17.41
N LYS A 1082 -41.88 -38.04 -17.61
CA LYS A 1082 -42.26 -36.66 -17.29
C LYS A 1082 -42.22 -36.36 -15.81
N ALA A 1083 -42.53 -37.34 -14.97
CA ALA A 1083 -42.39 -37.19 -13.53
C ALA A 1083 -40.93 -36.93 -13.13
N ALA A 1084 -39.97 -37.67 -13.71
CA ALA A 1084 -38.55 -37.43 -13.50
C ALA A 1084 -38.13 -36.05 -14.02
N GLU A 1085 -38.55 -35.68 -15.23
CA GLU A 1085 -38.26 -34.37 -15.84
C GLU A 1085 -38.72 -33.21 -14.94
N TYR A 1086 -39.96 -33.25 -14.45
CA TYR A 1086 -40.46 -32.22 -13.54
C TYR A 1086 -39.73 -32.19 -12.19
N LEU A 1087 -39.38 -33.34 -11.63
CA LEU A 1087 -38.67 -33.41 -10.35
C LEU A 1087 -37.19 -33.01 -10.48
N GLU A 1088 -36.54 -33.28 -11.61
CA GLU A 1088 -35.20 -32.77 -11.93
C GLU A 1088 -35.24 -31.26 -12.12
N ALA A 1089 -36.21 -30.75 -12.87
CA ALA A 1089 -36.43 -29.32 -12.99
C ALA A 1089 -36.72 -28.66 -11.63
N ALA A 1090 -37.48 -29.32 -10.74
CA ALA A 1090 -37.70 -28.83 -9.38
C ALA A 1090 -36.41 -28.76 -8.57
N ARG A 1091 -35.55 -29.80 -8.66
CA ARG A 1091 -34.24 -29.85 -7.99
C ARG A 1091 -33.31 -28.73 -8.47
N ASP A 1092 -33.35 -28.44 -9.77
CA ASP A 1092 -32.47 -27.46 -10.41
C ASP A 1092 -32.95 -26.01 -10.18
N VAL A 1093 -34.26 -25.80 -10.02
CA VAL A 1093 -34.87 -24.50 -9.69
C VAL A 1093 -34.86 -24.20 -8.19
N ALA A 1094 -34.80 -25.23 -7.32
CA ALA A 1094 -34.90 -25.07 -5.87
C ALA A 1094 -33.71 -24.30 -5.28
N PRO A 1095 -33.91 -23.08 -4.72
CA PRO A 1095 -32.86 -22.38 -4.00
C PRO A 1095 -32.66 -22.97 -2.60
N GLU A 1096 -33.70 -23.60 -2.04
CA GLU A 1096 -33.73 -24.07 -0.65
C GLU A 1096 -33.32 -25.55 -0.51
N PRO A 1097 -32.45 -25.90 0.47
CA PRO A 1097 -32.00 -27.28 0.70
C PRO A 1097 -33.13 -28.28 0.93
N TRP A 1098 -34.18 -27.91 1.67
CA TRP A 1098 -35.31 -28.80 1.98
C TRP A 1098 -36.16 -29.12 0.75
N LEU A 1099 -36.30 -28.18 -0.19
CA LEU A 1099 -37.07 -28.35 -1.41
C LEU A 1099 -36.32 -29.28 -2.38
N LYS A 1100 -35.00 -29.10 -2.45
CA LYS A 1100 -34.09 -29.98 -3.18
C LYS A 1100 -34.11 -31.40 -2.61
N GLU A 1101 -34.02 -31.55 -1.29
CA GLU A 1101 -34.07 -32.85 -0.62
C GLU A 1101 -35.43 -33.55 -0.86
N ARG A 1102 -36.53 -32.79 -0.84
CA ARG A 1102 -37.87 -33.30 -1.17
C ARG A 1102 -37.95 -33.80 -2.61
N ALA A 1103 -37.44 -33.04 -3.58
CA ALA A 1103 -37.40 -33.46 -4.98
C ALA A 1103 -36.51 -34.70 -5.18
N GLU A 1104 -35.33 -34.75 -4.56
CA GLU A 1104 -34.41 -35.88 -4.61
C GLU A 1104 -34.97 -37.13 -3.91
N GLY A 1105 -35.71 -36.97 -2.81
CA GLY A 1105 -36.44 -38.04 -2.15
C GLY A 1105 -37.49 -38.67 -3.08
N LEU A 1106 -38.22 -37.85 -3.81
CA LEU A 1106 -39.20 -38.31 -4.80
C LEU A 1106 -38.55 -38.96 -6.02
N LEU A 1107 -37.45 -38.39 -6.54
CA LEU A 1107 -36.65 -39.00 -7.62
C LEU A 1107 -36.11 -40.38 -7.22
N ARG A 1108 -35.62 -40.53 -5.99
CA ARG A 1108 -35.16 -41.83 -5.45
C ARG A 1108 -36.29 -42.85 -5.38
N ARG A 1109 -37.49 -42.44 -4.91
CA ARG A 1109 -38.68 -43.30 -4.89
C ARG A 1109 -39.12 -43.71 -6.29
N LEU A 1110 -39.06 -42.78 -7.25
CA LEU A 1110 -39.42 -43.02 -8.65
C LEU A 1110 -38.43 -43.97 -9.35
N ALA A 1111 -37.14 -43.84 -9.06
CA ALA A 1111 -36.10 -44.77 -9.50
C ALA A 1111 -36.28 -46.18 -8.89
N ALA A 1112 -36.66 -46.25 -7.60
CA ALA A 1112 -36.95 -47.53 -6.95
C ALA A 1112 -38.15 -48.25 -7.59
N LEU A 1113 -39.22 -47.53 -7.91
CA LEU A 1113 -40.40 -48.06 -8.62
C LEU A 1113 -40.06 -48.59 -10.02
N ARG A 1114 -39.13 -47.94 -10.74
CA ARG A 1114 -38.63 -48.42 -12.06
C ARG A 1114 -37.77 -49.68 -11.96
N SER A 1115 -37.06 -49.85 -10.85
CA SER A 1115 -36.16 -50.99 -10.62
C SER A 1115 -36.84 -52.22 -10.01
N GLY A 1116 -38.12 -52.14 -9.63
CA GLY A 1116 -38.87 -53.24 -9.01
C GLY A 1116 -38.46 -53.57 -7.57
N SER A 1117 -37.66 -52.72 -6.92
CA SER A 1117 -37.19 -52.92 -5.55
C SER A 1117 -38.08 -52.20 -4.55
N ALA A 1118 -38.70 -52.95 -3.63
CA ALA A 1118 -39.47 -52.37 -2.52
C ALA A 1118 -38.54 -51.62 -1.55
N VAL A 1119 -38.83 -50.35 -1.28
CA VAL A 1119 -38.18 -49.56 -0.22
C VAL A 1119 -39.11 -49.54 1.00
N PRO A 1120 -38.61 -49.72 2.24
CA PRO A 1120 -39.45 -49.67 3.42
C PRO A 1120 -39.93 -48.23 3.68
N VAL A 1121 -41.21 -48.08 4.01
CA VAL A 1121 -41.83 -46.83 4.45
C VAL A 1121 -41.29 -46.49 5.85
N VAL A 1122 -40.54 -45.39 5.97
CA VAL A 1122 -40.32 -44.73 7.26
C VAL A 1122 -41.42 -43.70 7.44
N ALA A 1123 -42.34 -43.94 8.37
CA ALA A 1123 -43.36 -42.99 8.77
C ALA A 1123 -42.72 -41.83 9.59
N PRO A 1124 -43.21 -40.59 9.47
CA PRO A 1124 -42.74 -39.49 10.31
C PRO A 1124 -43.17 -39.73 11.76
N ALA A 1125 -42.25 -39.49 12.69
CA ALA A 1125 -42.55 -39.50 14.11
C ALA A 1125 -43.49 -38.33 14.46
N GLY A 1126 -44.66 -38.64 15.01
CA GLY A 1126 -45.60 -37.66 15.53
C GLY A 1126 -46.68 -38.30 16.38
N SER A 1127 -46.65 -37.99 17.68
CA SER A 1127 -47.70 -38.08 18.69
C SER A 1127 -48.45 -39.41 18.90
N GLY A 1128 -48.22 -40.01 20.07
CA GLY A 1128 -49.14 -41.00 20.61
C GLY A 1128 -50.43 -40.33 21.10
N VAL A 1129 -51.58 -40.74 20.56
CA VAL A 1129 -52.83 -40.93 21.30
C VAL A 1129 -53.59 -42.11 20.70
N SER A 1130 -54.09 -42.96 21.58
CA SER A 1130 -54.69 -44.27 21.39
C SER A 1130 -56.11 -44.28 20.78
N GLY A 1131 -56.34 -45.20 19.84
CA GLY A 1131 -57.35 -46.27 19.94
C GLY A 1131 -58.81 -45.99 19.59
N ARG A 1132 -59.30 -46.59 18.48
CA ARG A 1132 -60.34 -47.64 18.41
C ARG A 1132 -60.66 -48.04 16.96
N SER A 1133 -61.10 -49.29 16.80
CA SER A 1133 -61.34 -50.11 15.59
C SER A 1133 -62.64 -50.91 15.84
N PRO A 1134 -63.28 -51.65 14.89
CA PRO A 1134 -63.54 -51.53 13.44
C PRO A 1134 -65.05 -51.80 13.08
N ASP A 1135 -65.33 -52.18 11.80
CA ASP A 1135 -66.54 -52.81 11.19
C ASP A 1135 -67.52 -51.88 10.41
N GLN A 1136 -67.92 -52.08 9.14
CA GLN A 1136 -68.14 -53.30 8.33
C GLN A 1136 -68.21 -53.01 6.79
N GLY A 1137 -67.64 -53.90 5.94
CA GLY A 1137 -68.36 -54.55 4.81
C GLY A 1137 -68.32 -54.04 3.34
N GLY A 1138 -67.21 -54.29 2.58
CA GLY A 1138 -67.01 -54.66 1.13
C GLY A 1138 -67.86 -54.15 -0.07
N PRO A 1139 -67.48 -54.41 -1.36
CA PRO A 1139 -66.36 -55.20 -1.89
C PRO A 1139 -65.35 -54.43 -2.79
N ARG A 1140 -64.22 -55.11 -3.09
CA ARG A 1140 -63.03 -54.66 -3.85
C ARG A 1140 -63.28 -54.38 -5.34
N ALA A 1141 -62.71 -53.27 -5.85
CA ALA A 1141 -62.12 -53.15 -7.18
C ALA A 1141 -60.98 -52.10 -7.12
N GLY A 1142 -59.86 -52.37 -7.79
CA GLY A 1142 -58.55 -51.82 -7.43
C GLY A 1142 -58.25 -50.37 -7.80
N SER A 1143 -57.50 -49.70 -6.93
CA SER A 1143 -56.62 -48.55 -7.22
C SER A 1143 -55.69 -48.27 -6.02
N GLY A 1144 -54.92 -49.28 -5.60
CA GLY A 1144 -54.00 -49.20 -4.45
C GLY A 1144 -52.67 -48.48 -4.72
N ALA A 1145 -52.63 -47.46 -5.57
CA ALA A 1145 -51.39 -46.76 -5.92
C ALA A 1145 -51.43 -45.22 -5.78
N ALA A 1146 -52.59 -44.63 -5.47
CA ALA A 1146 -52.71 -43.16 -5.39
C ALA A 1146 -52.38 -42.56 -4.01
N GLY A 1147 -52.30 -43.38 -2.96
CA GLY A 1147 -52.15 -42.88 -1.57
C GLY A 1147 -50.75 -42.88 -1.00
N ALA A 1148 -49.71 -43.18 -1.78
CA ALA A 1148 -48.34 -43.41 -1.26
C ALA A 1148 -47.28 -42.45 -1.82
N LEU A 1149 -47.67 -41.38 -2.53
CA LEU A 1149 -46.75 -40.38 -3.07
C LEU A 1149 -46.98 -38.99 -2.48
#